data_AF-A0A819F7V9-F1
#
_entry.id   AF-A0A819F7V9-F1
#
_cell.length_a   1.000
_cell.length_b   1.000
_cell.length_c   1.000
_cell.angle_alpha   90.00
_cell.angle_beta   90.00
_cell.angle_gamma   90.00
#
_symmetry.space_group_name_H-M   'P 1'
#
loop_
_entity.id
_entity.type
_entity.pdbx_description
1 polymer ?
#
loop_
_entity_poly.entity_id
_entity_poly.type
_entity_poly.pdbx_seq_one_letter_code
_entity_poly.pdbx_strand_id
1 'polypeptide(L)'
;MSPEISGGLLRNRFNYCFHILESKLTLPLCYYLGLYYEVYRNNIIFEIDSKCVNATYTANDDGSVGVWNQTINLIGKYSSIKGGSTKVKNSMEPRTLEVKFDKQNQVGSYNVITTDYENYSLVYSCKNIRYHCYLYREQSNELKIYWIMANAQPTCPSDNQILDYKNSHKSEQLTTGYGRPLGERSNVVTVGPRGPLLLSDFPYIEDIQRFDRERVPERVVHAKGAGAFGVFEATDDASDICKAQVLKKGTKTRVLMRFSTVAGESGSADTVRDPRGFAVKFYTDEGIWDLVGNNTPIFFVRDPFLFQMFIHSQKRNPQTHLKDANMVWDFFANHPMATHQFLFLYSDRGIPDGFRHMHGYGSHTFKTVNDKNEFVWVKFHLRSDQGIKNLDPTKAKALAGEQPDYALSDLYNAIARKEYPSWTLYVQVVTHEQAKTLPYNPFDLTKVFSQNDFPLRRLGKVTLKENPENYFAQIEQAAFSPAHMPPGIEASPDKMLQGRLFSYADTHLHRVGTNHHLIPVNNPETNKNVKVCTYQRDGAMQTGHNQGSAPNYHKNSYNGPDVTNRDKHIEHATFESGMAARHEANEDDNYSQPRVFYRQVLDDRGRANVINNIAEHLQQCTDRDIIRRSIAIFANVDDELARRLAEKLNLDVPTKTPTASNIRSKY
;
A
#
# COMPACT_ATOMS: atom_id res chain seq x y z
N MET A 1 37.08 -16.76 20.68
CA MET A 1 37.26 -15.43 21.27
C MET A 1 35.88 -14.89 21.62
N SER A 2 35.50 -14.94 22.90
CA SER A 2 34.27 -14.33 23.40
C SER A 2 34.47 -12.82 23.55
N PRO A 3 33.56 -11.96 23.08
CA PRO A 3 33.56 -10.58 23.52
C PRO A 3 32.90 -10.53 24.90
N GLU A 4 33.70 -10.32 25.94
CA GLU A 4 33.20 -9.85 27.23
C GLU A 4 32.59 -8.46 27.03
N ILE A 5 31.26 -8.41 26.95
CA ILE A 5 30.52 -7.15 27.03
C ILE A 5 30.59 -6.70 28.49
N SER A 6 31.47 -5.73 28.75
CA SER A 6 31.67 -5.12 30.05
C SER A 6 30.34 -4.60 30.66
N GLY A 7 29.92 -5.19 31.78
CA GLY A 7 28.76 -4.77 32.57
C GLY A 7 28.88 -3.39 33.23
N GLY A 8 29.92 -2.61 32.90
CA GLY A 8 30.17 -1.28 33.46
C GLY A 8 29.32 -0.18 32.81
N LEU A 9 28.95 -0.31 31.53
CA LEU A 9 28.20 0.73 30.80
C LEU A 9 26.69 0.75 31.14
N LEU A 10 26.16 -0.34 31.68
CA LEU A 10 24.76 -0.42 32.14
C LEU A 10 24.59 0.10 33.58
N ARG A 11 25.61 0.03 34.45
CA ARG A 11 25.47 0.43 35.86
C ARG A 11 25.29 1.94 36.08
N ASN A 12 25.85 2.78 35.21
CA ASN A 12 25.85 4.24 35.40
C ASN A 12 24.66 4.99 34.75
N ARG A 13 23.74 4.31 34.06
CA ARG A 13 22.56 4.95 33.43
C ARG A 13 21.24 4.77 34.20
N PHE A 14 21.18 3.96 35.26
CA PHE A 14 19.91 3.63 35.94
C PHE A 14 19.68 4.33 37.30
N ASN A 15 20.36 5.46 37.56
CA ASN A 15 20.10 6.29 38.76
C ASN A 15 19.06 7.41 38.56
N TYR A 16 18.29 7.37 37.47
CA TYR A 16 17.17 8.30 37.27
C TYR A 16 15.85 7.57 37.49
N CYS A 17 15.01 8.12 38.36
CA CYS A 17 13.61 7.73 38.49
C CYS A 17 12.97 7.69 37.09
N PHE A 18 12.43 6.53 36.71
CA PHE A 18 11.80 6.33 35.41
C PHE A 18 10.63 7.31 35.25
N HIS A 19 10.75 8.26 34.32
CA HIS A 19 9.57 8.91 33.75
C HIS A 19 8.87 7.89 32.86
N ILE A 20 7.66 7.50 33.29
CA ILE A 20 6.77 6.61 32.56
C ILE A 20 6.36 7.31 31.26
N LEU A 21 6.86 6.86 30.12
CA LEU A 21 6.35 7.27 28.81
C LEU A 21 4.95 6.66 28.61
N GLU A 22 3.94 7.50 28.41
CA GLU A 22 2.58 7.09 28.06
C GLU A 22 2.53 6.55 26.63
N SER A 23 2.86 5.27 26.42
CA SER A 23 2.38 4.54 25.25
C SER A 23 1.05 3.86 25.59
N LYS A 24 -0.01 4.24 24.85
CA LYS A 24 -1.27 3.49 24.78
C LYS A 24 -0.99 2.16 24.07
N LEU A 25 -0.82 1.09 24.84
CA LEU A 25 -0.63 -0.26 24.33
C LEU A 25 -1.99 -0.83 23.87
N THR A 26 -2.21 -0.86 22.55
CA THR A 26 -3.10 -1.83 21.92
C THR A 26 -2.31 -2.44 20.78
N LEU A 27 -1.59 -3.54 21.05
CA LEU A 27 -0.74 -4.24 20.07
C LEU A 27 -1.17 -5.69 19.89
N PRO A 28 -1.04 -6.25 18.66
CA PRO A 28 -1.39 -7.64 18.35
C PRO A 28 -0.57 -8.66 19.15
N LEU A 29 -1.21 -9.78 19.49
CA LEU A 29 -0.64 -10.86 20.31
C LEU A 29 0.67 -11.44 19.75
N CYS A 30 0.88 -11.39 18.43
CA CYS A 30 2.05 -11.98 17.74
C CYS A 30 3.38 -11.34 18.13
N TYR A 31 3.40 -10.08 18.56
CA TYR A 31 4.64 -9.44 19.06
C TYR A 31 5.12 -10.03 20.38
N TYR A 32 4.28 -10.79 21.10
CA TYR A 32 4.64 -11.50 22.32
C TYR A 32 4.97 -12.98 22.08
N LEU A 33 4.72 -13.51 20.89
CA LEU A 33 4.93 -14.92 20.56
C LEU A 33 6.38 -15.18 20.12
N GLY A 34 6.80 -16.43 20.22
CA GLY A 34 8.13 -16.87 19.83
C GLY A 34 9.03 -17.18 21.02
N LEU A 35 10.30 -17.44 20.73
CA LEU A 35 11.30 -17.83 21.70
C LEU A 35 12.00 -16.59 22.22
N TYR A 36 12.03 -16.41 23.54
CA TYR A 36 12.73 -15.31 24.19
C TYR A 36 13.90 -15.86 24.99
N TYR A 37 15.03 -15.17 24.95
CA TYR A 37 16.20 -15.47 25.77
C TYR A 37 16.36 -14.41 26.86
N GLU A 38 16.71 -14.85 28.06
CA GLU A 38 17.12 -13.96 29.14
C GLU A 38 18.46 -13.29 28.78
N VAL A 39 18.43 -11.96 28.68
CA VAL A 39 19.63 -11.11 28.51
C VAL A 39 20.18 -10.74 29.88
N TYR A 40 19.30 -10.43 30.82
CA TYR A 40 19.65 -10.03 32.18
C TYR A 40 18.50 -10.32 33.15
N ARG A 41 18.87 -10.63 34.40
CA ARG A 41 17.97 -10.67 35.55
C ARG A 41 18.66 -10.17 36.82
N ASN A 42 17.88 -9.79 37.83
CA ASN A 42 18.42 -9.51 39.18
C ASN A 42 18.43 -10.77 40.07
N ASN A 43 18.78 -10.65 41.36
CA ASN A 43 18.89 -11.80 42.27
C ASN A 43 17.51 -12.44 42.57
N ILE A 44 17.17 -13.45 41.78
CA ILE A 44 15.91 -14.20 41.88
C ILE A 44 16.17 -15.50 42.63
N ILE A 45 15.58 -15.60 43.83
CA ILE A 45 15.86 -16.69 44.79
C ILE A 45 15.54 -18.08 44.22
N PHE A 46 14.51 -18.19 43.37
CA PHE A 46 14.10 -19.48 42.78
C PHE A 46 14.86 -19.85 41.49
N GLU A 47 15.78 -19.01 41.02
CA GLU A 47 16.63 -19.26 39.84
C GLU A 47 18.14 -19.08 40.15
N ILE A 48 18.52 -19.09 41.44
CA ILE A 48 19.87 -18.71 41.91
C ILE A 48 20.99 -19.60 41.33
N ASP A 49 20.67 -20.84 40.96
CA ASP A 49 21.60 -21.82 40.36
C ASP A 49 21.26 -22.17 38.90
N SER A 50 20.54 -21.30 38.21
CA SER A 50 20.07 -21.49 36.83
C SER A 50 20.83 -20.61 35.83
N LYS A 51 21.00 -21.07 34.60
CA LYS A 51 21.57 -20.33 33.45
C LYS A 51 20.78 -20.67 32.17
N CYS A 52 21.01 -19.90 31.11
CA CYS A 52 20.34 -20.08 29.80
C CYS A 52 18.82 -20.13 29.91
N VAL A 53 18.22 -19.18 30.63
CA VAL A 53 16.76 -19.11 30.75
C VAL A 53 16.18 -18.68 29.42
N ASN A 54 15.19 -19.43 28.94
CA ASN A 54 14.40 -19.06 27.78
C ASN A 54 12.91 -19.25 28.06
N ALA A 55 12.09 -18.54 27.28
CA ALA A 55 10.64 -18.57 27.37
C ALA A 55 10.05 -18.65 25.96
N THR A 56 9.33 -19.73 25.66
CA THR A 56 8.59 -19.85 24.40
C THR A 56 7.14 -19.50 24.64
N TYR A 57 6.65 -18.45 23.97
CA TYR A 57 5.26 -18.02 24.03
C TYR A 57 4.50 -18.50 22.78
N THR A 58 3.38 -19.18 23.00
CA THR A 58 2.55 -19.80 21.95
C THR A 58 1.11 -19.32 22.06
N ALA A 59 0.48 -18.95 20.95
CA ALA A 59 -0.94 -18.66 20.93
C ALA A 59 -1.76 -19.95 21.06
N ASN A 60 -2.81 -19.92 21.86
CA ASN A 60 -3.79 -20.99 21.99
C ASN A 60 -5.06 -20.64 21.18
N ASP A 61 -5.84 -21.65 20.78
CA ASP A 61 -7.05 -21.49 19.96
C ASP A 61 -8.15 -20.63 20.60
N ASP A 62 -8.14 -20.47 21.93
CA ASP A 62 -9.07 -19.67 22.71
C ASP A 62 -8.65 -18.18 22.84
N GLY A 63 -7.54 -17.80 22.19
CA GLY A 63 -6.97 -16.45 22.23
C GLY A 63 -6.14 -16.15 23.48
N SER A 64 -5.82 -17.15 24.31
CA SER A 64 -4.82 -17.04 25.38
C SER A 64 -3.39 -17.30 24.87
N VAL A 65 -2.38 -16.98 25.68
CA VAL A 65 -0.97 -17.26 25.37
C VAL A 65 -0.43 -18.27 26.38
N GLY A 66 -0.02 -19.43 25.88
CA GLY A 66 0.79 -20.41 26.61
C GLY A 66 2.24 -19.93 26.73
N VAL A 67 2.90 -20.26 27.84
CA VAL A 67 4.31 -20.00 28.05
C VAL A 67 5.02 -21.27 28.50
N TRP A 68 6.16 -21.56 27.88
CA TRP A 68 7.03 -22.64 28.28
C TRP A 68 8.41 -22.11 28.60
N ASN A 69 8.77 -22.16 29.89
CA ASN A 69 10.07 -21.70 30.36
C ASN A 69 11.03 -22.89 30.51
N GLN A 70 12.26 -22.71 30.07
CA GLN A 70 13.35 -23.66 30.30
C GLN A 70 14.56 -22.99 30.92
N THR A 71 15.31 -23.77 31.68
CA THR A 71 16.58 -23.35 32.28
C THR A 71 17.54 -24.53 32.42
N ILE A 72 18.83 -24.25 32.54
CA ILE A 72 19.89 -25.22 32.79
C ILE A 72 20.51 -24.90 34.15
N ASN A 73 20.56 -25.86 35.06
CA ASN A 73 21.21 -25.64 36.36
C ASN A 73 22.76 -25.67 36.26
N LEU A 74 23.47 -25.30 37.34
CA LEU A 74 24.94 -25.24 37.37
C LEU A 74 25.66 -26.58 37.06
N ILE A 75 24.97 -27.73 37.12
CA ILE A 75 25.50 -29.06 36.79
C ILE A 75 25.04 -29.56 35.40
N GLY A 76 24.44 -28.70 34.58
CA GLY A 76 24.06 -29.00 33.19
C GLY A 76 22.72 -29.73 33.02
N LYS A 77 21.92 -29.88 34.08
CA LYS A 77 20.60 -30.53 34.01
C LYS A 77 19.52 -29.53 33.63
N TYR A 78 18.70 -29.89 32.63
CA TYR A 78 17.55 -29.12 32.21
C TYR A 78 16.41 -29.18 33.23
N SER A 79 15.80 -28.02 33.48
CA SER A 79 14.53 -27.88 34.17
C SER A 79 13.57 -27.09 33.29
N SER A 80 12.28 -27.43 33.32
CA SER A 80 11.26 -26.69 32.58
C SER A 80 9.96 -26.61 33.35
N ILE A 81 9.21 -25.54 33.08
CA ILE A 81 7.88 -25.32 33.62
C ILE A 81 6.96 -24.80 32.52
N LYS A 82 5.79 -25.42 32.39
CA LYS A 82 4.72 -24.97 31.52
C LYS A 82 3.76 -24.10 32.32
N GLY A 83 3.23 -23.09 31.67
CA GLY A 83 2.19 -22.23 32.20
C GLY A 83 1.37 -21.60 31.09
N GLY A 84 0.36 -20.84 31.50
CA GLY A 84 -0.45 -20.02 30.60
C GLY A 84 -0.70 -18.66 31.21
N SER A 85 -0.86 -17.66 30.36
CA SER A 85 -1.37 -16.34 30.77
C SER A 85 -2.84 -16.22 30.40
N THR A 86 -3.66 -15.70 31.32
CA THR A 86 -5.05 -15.37 31.03
C THR A 86 -5.20 -13.87 30.82
N LYS A 87 -6.12 -13.49 29.92
CA LYS A 87 -6.46 -12.12 29.50
C LYS A 87 -6.33 -11.07 30.62
N VAL A 88 -5.85 -9.88 30.24
CA VAL A 88 -5.96 -8.62 30.97
C VAL A 88 -7.37 -8.49 31.55
N LYS A 89 -7.51 -8.57 32.88
CA LYS A 89 -8.82 -8.66 33.53
C LYS A 89 -9.60 -7.33 33.49
N ASN A 90 -8.95 -6.21 33.14
CA ASN A 90 -9.55 -4.89 33.17
C ASN A 90 -8.95 -3.96 32.09
N SER A 91 -9.79 -3.33 31.26
CA SER A 91 -9.36 -2.49 30.12
C SER A 91 -8.64 -1.18 30.52
N MET A 92 -8.47 -0.93 31.82
CA MET A 92 -7.82 0.26 32.36
C MET A 92 -6.32 0.05 32.68
N GLU A 93 -5.80 -1.19 32.64
CA GLU A 93 -4.38 -1.49 32.89
C GLU A 93 -3.79 -2.41 31.80
N PRO A 94 -3.55 -1.90 30.57
CA PRO A 94 -3.11 -2.71 29.42
C PRO A 94 -1.67 -3.26 29.54
N ARG A 95 -1.02 -3.12 30.69
CA ARG A 95 0.41 -3.42 30.92
C ARG A 95 0.65 -4.61 31.84
N THR A 96 -0.40 -5.24 32.36
CA THR A 96 -0.31 -6.31 33.37
C THR A 96 -0.70 -7.67 32.78
N LEU A 97 0.19 -8.64 32.96
CA LEU A 97 0.03 -10.05 32.58
C LEU A 97 -0.18 -10.89 33.83
N GLU A 98 -1.31 -11.60 33.90
CA GLU A 98 -1.54 -12.66 34.88
C GLU A 98 -0.99 -13.97 34.33
N VAL A 99 0.07 -14.50 34.93
CA VAL A 99 0.72 -15.74 34.49
C VAL A 99 0.54 -16.82 35.55
N LYS A 100 0.06 -17.99 35.13
CA LYS A 100 -0.14 -19.17 35.98
C LYS A 100 0.71 -20.33 35.45
N PHE A 101 1.53 -20.92 36.31
CA PHE A 101 2.35 -22.08 35.97
C PHE A 101 1.77 -23.37 36.57
N ASP A 102 1.86 -24.48 35.84
CA ASP A 102 1.20 -25.76 36.17
C ASP A 102 1.64 -26.35 37.52
N LYS A 103 2.81 -25.95 38.02
CA LYS A 103 3.38 -26.42 39.30
C LYS A 103 3.32 -25.37 40.42
N GLN A 104 2.62 -24.25 40.22
CA GLN A 104 2.49 -23.18 41.22
C GLN A 104 1.02 -22.89 41.53
N ASN A 105 0.66 -22.88 42.82
CA ASN A 105 -0.71 -22.58 43.29
C ASN A 105 -1.06 -21.07 43.29
N GLN A 106 -0.18 -20.20 42.80
CA GLN A 106 -0.38 -18.75 42.80
C GLN A 106 -0.26 -18.17 41.39
N VAL A 107 -1.13 -17.22 41.05
CA VAL A 107 -0.99 -16.38 39.86
C VAL A 107 0.10 -15.33 40.10
N GLY A 108 1.05 -15.21 39.18
CA GLY A 108 2.04 -14.13 39.17
C GLY A 108 1.50 -12.92 38.41
N SER A 109 1.66 -11.73 39.00
CA SER A 109 1.34 -10.46 38.34
C SER A 109 2.62 -9.85 37.78
N TYR A 110 2.71 -9.73 36.46
CA TYR A 110 3.86 -9.19 35.75
C TYR A 110 3.47 -7.93 34.99
N ASN A 111 4.29 -6.90 35.03
CA ASN A 111 4.07 -5.63 34.35
C ASN A 111 5.14 -5.41 33.29
N VAL A 112 4.74 -5.15 32.05
CA VAL A 112 5.67 -4.75 30.99
C VAL A 112 5.94 -3.25 31.14
N ILE A 113 7.15 -2.89 31.52
CA ILE A 113 7.55 -1.49 31.75
C ILE A 113 7.83 -0.79 30.41
N THR A 114 8.61 -1.44 29.55
CA THR A 114 8.98 -0.95 28.23
C THR A 114 9.39 -2.11 27.34
N THR A 115 9.26 -1.95 26.03
CA THR A 115 9.71 -2.91 25.03
C THR A 115 9.78 -2.19 23.68
N ASP A 116 10.73 -2.60 22.83
CA ASP A 116 10.75 -2.20 21.41
C ASP A 116 10.14 -3.26 20.50
N TYR A 117 9.59 -4.34 21.07
CA TYR A 117 8.95 -5.49 20.42
C TYR A 117 9.82 -6.31 19.45
N GLU A 118 11.02 -5.83 19.15
CA GLU A 118 11.95 -6.44 18.21
C GLU A 118 13.18 -7.02 18.93
N ASN A 119 13.73 -6.30 19.91
CA ASN A 119 15.00 -6.64 20.53
C ASN A 119 14.93 -6.86 22.05
N TYR A 120 14.02 -6.20 22.76
CA TYR A 120 13.91 -6.35 24.20
C TYR A 120 12.51 -6.11 24.78
N SER A 121 12.23 -6.79 25.89
CA SER A 121 11.12 -6.51 26.80
C SER A 121 11.63 -6.43 28.24
N LEU A 122 11.31 -5.33 28.93
CA LEU A 122 11.56 -5.16 30.36
C LEU A 122 10.30 -5.52 31.15
N VAL A 123 10.38 -6.61 31.90
CA VAL A 123 9.26 -7.14 32.68
C VAL A 123 9.54 -7.00 34.18
N TYR A 124 8.54 -6.52 34.93
CA TYR A 124 8.60 -6.22 36.35
C TYR A 124 7.54 -6.98 37.13
N SER A 125 7.90 -7.60 38.25
CA SER A 125 6.94 -8.18 39.19
C SER A 125 7.27 -7.77 40.62
N CYS A 126 6.23 -7.44 41.40
CA CYS A 126 6.34 -7.16 42.83
C CYS A 126 5.53 -8.20 43.61
N LYS A 127 6.19 -8.94 44.51
CA LYS A 127 5.52 -9.83 45.47
C LYS A 127 5.96 -9.53 46.90
N ASN A 128 4.99 -9.48 47.82
CA ASN A 128 5.24 -9.54 49.25
C ASN A 128 5.56 -10.99 49.64
N ILE A 129 6.77 -11.26 50.13
CA ILE A 129 7.17 -12.60 50.58
C ILE A 129 6.92 -12.70 52.08
N ARG A 130 6.10 -13.67 52.50
CA ARG A 130 5.78 -13.93 53.92
C ARG A 130 6.52 -15.12 54.54
N TYR A 131 7.57 -15.64 53.91
CA TYR A 131 8.31 -16.80 54.42
C TYR A 131 9.83 -16.62 54.38
N HIS A 132 10.42 -16.64 55.59
CA HIS A 132 11.81 -16.88 55.97
C HIS A 132 12.93 -16.06 55.31
N CYS A 133 13.20 -14.86 55.86
CA CYS A 133 14.53 -14.23 55.81
C CYS A 133 15.12 -14.22 57.23
N TYR A 134 16.09 -15.09 57.51
CA TYR A 134 16.93 -15.01 58.73
C TYR A 134 18.26 -14.27 58.49
N LEU A 135 18.45 -13.69 57.30
CA LEU A 135 19.63 -12.91 56.96
C LEU A 135 19.14 -11.64 56.28
N TYR A 136 19.57 -10.48 56.78
CA TYR A 136 19.19 -9.11 56.40
C TYR A 136 17.91 -8.57 57.07
N ARG A 137 18.10 -7.97 58.25
CA ARG A 137 17.21 -6.92 58.79
C ARG A 137 17.65 -5.60 58.17
N GLU A 138 16.78 -5.02 57.34
CA GLU A 138 16.43 -3.61 57.20
C GLU A 138 16.02 -3.29 55.75
N GLN A 139 14.89 -2.58 55.62
CA GLN A 139 14.25 -2.02 54.42
C GLN A 139 13.31 -2.96 53.61
N SER A 140 12.01 -2.59 53.63
CA SER A 140 10.87 -3.05 52.80
C SER A 140 10.83 -4.54 52.38
N ASN A 141 9.82 -5.28 52.85
CA ASN A 141 9.50 -6.67 52.46
C ASN A 141 9.01 -6.83 50.99
N GLU A 142 9.50 -6.01 50.06
CA GLU A 142 9.17 -6.08 48.63
C GLU A 142 10.36 -6.63 47.85
N LEU A 143 10.27 -7.89 47.42
CA LEU A 143 11.21 -8.43 46.44
C LEU A 143 10.84 -7.85 45.06
N LYS A 144 11.62 -6.90 44.56
CA LYS A 144 11.47 -6.38 43.19
C LYS A 144 12.21 -7.29 42.24
N ILE A 145 11.51 -7.90 41.28
CA ILE A 145 12.13 -8.80 40.30
C ILE A 145 12.09 -8.15 38.91
N TYR A 146 13.21 -8.25 38.17
CA TYR A 146 13.33 -7.74 36.80
C TYR A 146 13.93 -8.79 35.87
N TRP A 147 13.36 -8.91 34.67
CA TRP A 147 13.94 -9.62 33.53
C TRP A 147 14.06 -8.67 32.32
N ILE A 148 15.18 -8.77 31.61
CA ILE A 148 15.33 -8.25 30.25
C ILE A 148 15.36 -9.47 29.34
N MET A 149 14.32 -9.62 28.54
CA MET A 149 14.18 -10.72 27.58
C MET A 149 14.36 -10.19 26.17
N ALA A 150 15.17 -10.86 25.34
CA ALA A 150 15.28 -10.57 23.91
C ALA A 150 14.54 -11.63 23.11
N ASN A 151 13.73 -11.22 22.14
CA ASN A 151 13.04 -12.13 21.24
C ASN A 151 14.08 -12.71 20.26
N ALA A 152 14.15 -14.02 20.14
CA ALA A 152 14.77 -14.68 19.01
C ALA A 152 13.77 -14.72 17.87
N GLN A 153 13.69 -13.56 17.20
CA GLN A 153 12.91 -13.29 16.00
C GLN A 153 11.41 -13.60 16.12
N PRO A 154 10.54 -12.58 16.30
CA PRO A 154 9.13 -12.76 16.01
C PRO A 154 9.00 -13.06 14.51
N THR A 155 8.78 -14.33 14.13
CA THR A 155 8.61 -14.68 12.72
C THR A 155 7.27 -14.14 12.24
N CYS A 156 7.31 -13.21 11.30
CA CYS A 156 6.09 -12.75 10.65
C CYS A 156 5.53 -13.88 9.76
N PRO A 157 4.22 -13.93 9.49
CA PRO A 157 3.66 -14.91 8.56
C PRO A 157 4.38 -14.98 7.22
N SER A 158 4.85 -13.85 6.70
CA SER A 158 5.69 -13.76 5.50
C SER A 158 6.95 -14.62 5.57
N ASP A 159 7.58 -14.69 6.75
CA ASP A 159 8.85 -15.39 6.95
C ASP A 159 8.64 -16.91 7.02
N ASN A 160 7.41 -17.33 7.33
CA ASN A 160 7.01 -18.73 7.44
C ASN A 160 6.45 -19.31 6.13
N GLN A 161 6.34 -18.52 5.05
CA GLN A 161 5.68 -18.96 3.81
C GLN A 161 6.20 -20.31 3.29
N ILE A 162 7.52 -20.52 3.29
CA ILE A 162 8.11 -21.77 2.79
C ILE A 162 7.89 -22.95 3.75
N LEU A 163 7.83 -22.67 5.06
CA LEU A 163 7.52 -23.67 6.08
C LEU A 163 6.05 -24.09 5.98
N ASP A 164 5.16 -23.14 5.77
CA ASP A 164 3.73 -23.37 5.56
C ASP A 164 3.49 -24.18 4.27
N TYR A 165 4.22 -23.88 3.19
CA TYR A 165 4.19 -24.67 1.96
C TYR A 165 4.61 -26.12 2.24
N LYS A 166 5.77 -26.33 2.90
CA LYS A 166 6.27 -27.66 3.26
C LYS A 166 5.27 -28.46 4.11
N ASN A 167 4.57 -27.79 5.04
CA ASN A 167 3.62 -28.45 5.93
C ASN A 167 2.30 -28.82 5.25
N SER A 168 1.94 -28.12 4.17
CA SER A 168 0.69 -28.31 3.43
C SER A 168 0.83 -29.14 2.15
N HIS A 169 2.05 -29.36 1.66
CA HIS A 169 2.31 -30.05 0.39
C HIS A 169 3.24 -31.26 0.56
N LYS A 170 3.10 -32.24 -0.32
CA LYS A 170 4.03 -33.37 -0.44
C LYS A 170 4.91 -33.17 -1.66
N SER A 171 6.11 -33.75 -1.64
CA SER A 171 6.99 -33.76 -2.81
C SER A 171 6.34 -34.52 -3.96
N GLU A 172 6.42 -33.94 -5.15
CA GLU A 172 5.95 -34.53 -6.40
C GLU A 172 7.15 -34.95 -7.27
N GLN A 173 6.90 -35.80 -8.27
CA GLN A 173 7.91 -36.16 -9.26
C GLN A 173 8.27 -34.92 -10.08
N LEU A 174 9.54 -34.49 -10.03
CA LEU A 174 10.02 -33.40 -10.87
C LEU A 174 9.92 -33.80 -12.35
N THR A 175 9.41 -32.89 -13.18
CA THR A 175 9.31 -33.07 -14.62
C THR A 175 9.92 -31.89 -15.36
N THR A 176 10.19 -32.05 -16.66
CA THR A 176 10.33 -30.91 -17.56
C THR A 176 8.99 -30.20 -17.76
N GLY A 177 8.98 -29.05 -18.44
CA GLY A 177 7.77 -28.30 -18.78
C GLY A 177 6.82 -29.05 -19.73
N TYR A 178 7.31 -30.09 -20.42
CA TYR A 178 6.50 -31.01 -21.23
C TYR A 178 6.09 -32.29 -20.48
N GLY A 179 6.29 -32.35 -19.15
CA GLY A 179 5.83 -33.44 -18.31
C GLY A 179 6.72 -34.69 -18.31
N ARG A 180 7.93 -34.65 -18.91
CA ARG A 180 8.88 -35.76 -18.85
C ARG A 180 9.46 -35.87 -17.44
N PRO A 181 9.35 -37.02 -16.74
CA PRO A 181 9.97 -37.21 -15.42
C PRO A 181 11.49 -37.07 -15.47
N LEU A 182 12.06 -36.39 -14.48
CA LEU A 182 13.49 -36.17 -14.28
C LEU A 182 14.05 -37.11 -13.20
N GLY A 183 15.16 -37.79 -13.52
CA GLY A 183 15.90 -38.62 -12.57
C GLY A 183 17.03 -37.88 -11.83
N GLU A 184 17.54 -36.78 -12.40
CA GLU A 184 18.66 -35.98 -11.90
C GLU A 184 18.41 -34.50 -12.25
N ARG A 185 18.78 -33.59 -11.34
CA ARG A 185 18.61 -32.12 -11.48
C ARG A 185 19.77 -31.30 -10.92
N SER A 186 20.71 -31.94 -10.21
CA SER A 186 21.88 -31.31 -9.60
C SER A 186 23.13 -31.42 -10.46
N ASN A 187 23.11 -32.27 -11.50
CA ASN A 187 24.25 -32.51 -12.38
C ASN A 187 23.80 -32.48 -13.85
N VAL A 188 24.63 -31.88 -14.70
CA VAL A 188 24.45 -31.90 -16.14
C VAL A 188 25.07 -33.16 -16.76
N VAL A 189 24.67 -33.53 -17.98
CA VAL A 189 25.25 -34.65 -18.71
C VAL A 189 26.59 -34.27 -19.32
N THR A 190 27.65 -35.01 -18.98
CA THR A 190 29.01 -34.79 -19.49
C THR A 190 29.64 -36.04 -20.11
N VAL A 191 30.71 -35.85 -20.92
CA VAL A 191 31.54 -36.96 -21.41
C VAL A 191 32.48 -37.45 -20.31
N GLY A 192 31.96 -38.25 -19.39
CA GLY A 192 32.67 -38.71 -18.20
C GLY A 192 32.75 -37.63 -17.11
N PRO A 193 33.24 -37.96 -15.89
CA PRO A 193 33.11 -37.11 -14.70
C PRO A 193 33.79 -35.73 -14.76
N ARG A 194 34.69 -35.51 -15.73
CA ARG A 194 35.42 -34.24 -15.94
C ARG A 194 35.39 -33.78 -17.39
N GLY A 195 34.51 -34.36 -18.21
CA GLY A 195 34.38 -34.00 -19.61
C GLY A 195 33.46 -32.80 -19.84
N PRO A 196 33.33 -32.35 -21.09
CA PRO A 196 32.43 -31.26 -21.45
C PRO A 196 30.96 -31.66 -21.31
N LEU A 197 30.11 -30.65 -21.12
CA LEU A 197 28.65 -30.73 -21.22
C LEU A 197 28.23 -31.20 -22.62
N LEU A 198 27.22 -32.07 -22.69
CA LEU A 198 26.58 -32.47 -23.93
C LEU A 198 25.35 -31.60 -24.25
N LEU A 199 25.26 -31.14 -25.51
CA LEU A 199 24.09 -30.42 -26.01
C LEU A 199 22.80 -31.28 -25.99
N SER A 200 22.92 -32.60 -25.87
CA SER A 200 21.78 -33.50 -25.74
C SER A 200 21.11 -33.46 -24.35
N ASP A 201 21.66 -32.70 -23.39
CA ASP A 201 21.01 -32.45 -22.10
C ASP A 201 19.85 -31.45 -22.23
N PHE A 202 18.78 -31.91 -22.89
CA PHE A 202 17.59 -31.09 -23.17
C PHE A 202 16.90 -30.55 -21.91
N PRO A 203 16.78 -31.29 -20.79
CA PRO A 203 16.23 -30.72 -19.56
C PRO A 203 17.00 -29.50 -19.05
N TYR A 204 18.35 -29.54 -19.09
CA TYR A 204 19.16 -28.37 -18.74
C TYR A 204 18.89 -27.20 -19.68
N ILE A 205 18.86 -27.45 -21.00
CA ILE A 205 18.61 -26.41 -22.01
C ILE A 205 17.24 -25.77 -21.82
N GLU A 206 16.21 -26.57 -21.59
CA GLU A 206 14.84 -26.10 -21.38
C GLU A 206 14.74 -25.21 -20.13
N ASP A 207 15.34 -25.65 -19.02
CA ASP A 207 15.32 -24.95 -17.74
C ASP A 207 16.04 -23.59 -17.82
N ILE A 208 17.24 -23.53 -18.42
CA ILE A 208 17.97 -22.26 -18.58
C ILE A 208 17.27 -21.32 -19.57
N GLN A 209 16.70 -21.86 -20.65
CA GLN A 209 15.91 -21.05 -21.59
C GLN A 209 14.69 -20.41 -20.94
N ARG A 210 14.06 -21.10 -19.97
CA ARG A 210 12.95 -20.56 -19.19
C ARG A 210 13.42 -19.50 -18.21
N PHE A 211 14.49 -19.76 -17.46
CA PHE A 211 15.10 -18.81 -16.52
C PHE A 211 15.47 -17.48 -17.21
N ASP A 212 16.12 -17.56 -18.36
CA ASP A 212 16.52 -16.39 -19.17
C ASP A 212 15.34 -15.52 -19.63
N ARG A 213 14.09 -16.04 -19.53
CA ARG A 213 12.84 -15.39 -19.98
C ARG A 213 11.83 -15.20 -18.85
N GLU A 214 12.26 -15.20 -17.59
CA GLU A 214 11.37 -14.93 -16.46
C GLU A 214 10.93 -13.46 -16.38
N ARG A 215 11.80 -12.52 -16.74
CA ARG A 215 11.53 -11.08 -16.62
C ARG A 215 10.67 -10.60 -17.80
N VAL A 216 9.64 -9.83 -17.47
CA VAL A 216 8.83 -9.05 -18.41
C VAL A 216 9.09 -7.57 -18.17
N PRO A 217 8.76 -6.67 -19.12
CA PRO A 217 8.83 -5.24 -18.83
C PRO A 217 8.01 -4.91 -17.58
N GLU A 218 8.56 -4.10 -16.69
CA GLU A 218 7.78 -3.58 -15.57
C GLU A 218 6.75 -2.55 -16.07
N ARG A 219 5.82 -2.15 -15.20
CA ARG A 219 4.94 -1.02 -15.53
C ARG A 219 5.79 0.24 -15.65
N VAL A 220 5.64 0.99 -16.74
CA VAL A 220 6.40 2.23 -16.99
C VAL A 220 6.25 3.25 -15.84
N VAL A 221 5.11 3.24 -15.16
CA VAL A 221 4.84 3.92 -13.89
C VAL A 221 4.22 2.93 -12.93
N HIS A 222 4.36 3.16 -11.63
CA HIS A 222 3.80 2.28 -10.61
C HIS A 222 4.36 0.84 -10.64
N ALA A 223 5.65 0.70 -10.96
CA ALA A 223 6.34 -0.59 -11.05
C ALA A 223 6.35 -1.33 -9.69
N LYS A 224 6.86 -0.69 -8.63
CA LYS A 224 6.87 -1.25 -7.27
C LYS A 224 5.47 -1.23 -6.65
N GLY A 225 4.99 -2.39 -6.19
CA GLY A 225 3.67 -2.47 -5.57
C GLY A 225 3.41 -3.77 -4.83
N ALA A 226 2.21 -3.84 -4.25
CA ALA A 226 1.66 -5.01 -3.59
C ALA A 226 0.18 -5.13 -3.92
N GLY A 227 -0.40 -6.32 -3.79
CA GLY A 227 -1.83 -6.47 -4.01
C GLY A 227 -2.40 -7.66 -3.26
N ALA A 228 -3.73 -7.66 -3.17
CA ALA A 228 -4.48 -8.68 -2.47
C ALA A 228 -5.91 -8.75 -3.01
N PHE A 229 -6.56 -9.88 -2.77
CA PHE A 229 -7.94 -10.13 -3.15
C PHE A 229 -8.90 -9.90 -1.99
N GLY A 230 -10.15 -9.63 -2.32
CA GLY A 230 -11.18 -9.34 -1.34
C GLY A 230 -12.58 -9.40 -1.89
N VAL A 231 -13.49 -8.78 -1.16
CA VAL A 231 -14.90 -8.64 -1.52
C VAL A 231 -15.33 -7.19 -1.35
N PHE A 232 -15.95 -6.64 -2.38
CA PHE A 232 -16.79 -5.45 -2.29
C PHE A 232 -18.22 -5.86 -1.97
N GLU A 233 -18.85 -5.17 -1.03
CA GLU A 233 -20.27 -5.29 -0.72
C GLU A 233 -20.92 -3.91 -0.87
N ALA A 234 -21.90 -3.80 -1.77
CA ALA A 234 -22.73 -2.61 -1.90
C ALA A 234 -23.71 -2.56 -0.72
N THR A 235 -23.55 -1.60 0.20
CA THR A 235 -24.31 -1.56 1.46
C THR A 235 -25.49 -0.60 1.41
N ASP A 236 -25.45 0.37 0.51
CA ASP A 236 -26.42 1.46 0.41
C ASP A 236 -27.01 1.48 -1.00
N ASP A 237 -28.22 2.02 -1.12
CA ASP A 237 -28.87 2.16 -2.42
C ASP A 237 -28.18 3.25 -3.24
N ALA A 238 -27.97 2.99 -4.52
CA ALA A 238 -27.38 3.90 -5.51
C ALA A 238 -28.19 3.93 -6.82
N SER A 239 -29.36 3.29 -6.84
CA SER A 239 -30.21 3.14 -8.04
C SER A 239 -30.73 4.45 -8.60
N ASP A 240 -30.77 5.51 -7.80
CA ASP A 240 -31.12 6.86 -8.24
C ASP A 240 -30.05 7.51 -9.14
N ILE A 241 -28.78 7.08 -9.04
CA ILE A 241 -27.66 7.65 -9.80
C ILE A 241 -26.96 6.68 -10.75
N CYS A 242 -27.10 5.36 -10.56
CA CYS A 242 -26.35 4.36 -11.32
C CYS A 242 -27.11 3.03 -11.47
N LYS A 243 -27.16 2.50 -12.69
CA LYS A 243 -27.75 1.19 -13.02
C LYS A 243 -26.81 -0.02 -12.89
N ALA A 244 -25.52 0.21 -12.66
CA ALA A 244 -24.52 -0.86 -12.65
C ALA A 244 -24.82 -1.90 -11.56
N GLN A 245 -24.87 -3.19 -11.92
CA GLN A 245 -25.27 -4.27 -10.99
C GLN A 245 -24.36 -4.35 -9.77
N VAL A 246 -23.07 -4.02 -9.93
CA VAL A 246 -22.09 -3.98 -8.84
C VAL A 246 -22.47 -3.02 -7.72
N LEU A 247 -23.20 -1.93 -8.02
CA LEU A 247 -23.63 -0.93 -7.03
C LEU A 247 -25.06 -1.17 -6.49
N LYS A 248 -25.74 -2.23 -6.96
CA LYS A 248 -27.03 -2.62 -6.40
C LYS A 248 -26.86 -3.09 -4.97
N LYS A 249 -27.64 -2.53 -4.05
CA LYS A 249 -27.58 -2.87 -2.61
C LYS A 249 -27.67 -4.38 -2.38
N GLY A 250 -26.75 -4.91 -1.58
CA GLY A 250 -26.63 -6.33 -1.24
C GLY A 250 -25.75 -7.13 -2.21
N THR A 251 -25.37 -6.57 -3.36
CA THR A 251 -24.44 -7.23 -4.29
C THR A 251 -23.07 -7.39 -3.63
N LYS A 252 -22.52 -8.60 -3.72
CA LYS A 252 -21.16 -8.94 -3.32
C LYS A 252 -20.34 -9.27 -4.55
N THR A 253 -19.19 -8.65 -4.67
CA THR A 253 -18.34 -8.75 -5.86
C THR A 253 -16.92 -9.05 -5.45
N ARG A 254 -16.31 -10.09 -6.01
CA ARG A 254 -14.88 -10.36 -5.82
C ARG A 254 -14.09 -9.16 -6.33
N VAL A 255 -13.03 -8.79 -5.63
CA VAL A 255 -12.12 -7.73 -6.08
C VAL A 255 -10.67 -8.17 -6.01
N LEU A 256 -9.85 -7.57 -6.88
CA LEU A 256 -8.40 -7.49 -6.74
C LEU A 256 -8.03 -6.03 -6.52
N MET A 257 -7.22 -5.75 -5.51
CA MET A 257 -6.62 -4.43 -5.31
C MET A 257 -5.12 -4.48 -5.48
N ARG A 258 -4.55 -3.50 -6.19
CA ARG A 258 -3.11 -3.28 -6.29
C ARG A 258 -2.75 -1.87 -5.83
N PHE A 259 -1.81 -1.80 -4.92
CA PHE A 259 -1.18 -0.59 -4.43
C PHE A 259 0.24 -0.48 -4.96
N SER A 260 0.76 0.75 -5.05
CA SER A 260 2.10 0.98 -5.59
C SER A 260 2.64 2.36 -5.24
N THR A 261 3.95 2.56 -5.35
CA THR A 261 4.54 3.89 -5.58
C THR A 261 4.32 4.30 -7.04
N VAL A 262 4.97 5.35 -7.57
CA VAL A 262 4.81 5.84 -8.95
C VAL A 262 6.11 5.85 -9.72
N ALA A 263 7.12 6.58 -9.24
CA ALA A 263 8.30 6.92 -10.03
C ALA A 263 9.35 5.79 -10.04
N GLY A 264 9.54 5.13 -8.90
CA GLY A 264 10.53 4.09 -8.69
C GLY A 264 10.27 2.82 -9.51
N GLU A 265 11.36 2.15 -9.87
CA GLU A 265 11.37 0.87 -10.59
C GLU A 265 11.03 -0.30 -9.64
N SER A 266 10.94 -1.53 -10.15
CA SER A 266 10.47 -2.71 -9.38
C SER A 266 11.27 -3.01 -8.10
N GLY A 267 12.55 -2.63 -8.04
CA GLY A 267 13.42 -2.80 -6.87
C GLY A 267 13.52 -1.58 -5.95
N SER A 268 12.71 -0.54 -6.16
CA SER A 268 12.70 0.66 -5.32
C SER A 268 12.02 0.43 -3.96
N ALA A 269 12.24 1.32 -2.99
CA ALA A 269 11.66 1.20 -1.65
C ALA A 269 10.20 1.71 -1.57
N ASP A 270 9.40 1.10 -0.70
CA ASP A 270 7.99 1.45 -0.48
C ASP A 270 7.81 2.76 0.32
N THR A 271 8.69 3.04 1.29
CA THR A 271 8.56 4.15 2.26
C THR A 271 9.20 5.44 1.75
N VAL A 272 8.81 5.82 0.55
CA VAL A 272 9.40 6.93 -0.21
C VAL A 272 8.35 8.03 -0.45
N ARG A 273 8.75 9.30 -0.54
CA ARG A 273 7.80 10.39 -0.85
C ARG A 273 7.35 10.28 -2.30
N ASP A 274 6.10 9.90 -2.51
CA ASP A 274 5.51 9.64 -3.83
C ASP A 274 3.98 9.59 -3.67
N PRO A 275 3.15 9.83 -4.70
CA PRO A 275 1.77 9.36 -4.64
C PRO A 275 1.75 7.83 -4.47
N ARG A 276 0.59 7.30 -4.08
CA ARG A 276 0.37 5.85 -4.11
C ARG A 276 -0.72 5.47 -5.09
N GLY A 277 -0.44 4.50 -5.95
CA GLY A 277 -1.47 3.85 -6.76
C GLY A 277 -2.47 3.13 -5.87
N PHE A 278 -3.74 3.19 -6.24
CA PHE A 278 -4.85 2.56 -5.54
C PHE A 278 -5.84 2.03 -6.58
N ALA A 279 -5.49 0.91 -7.22
CA ALA A 279 -6.29 0.32 -8.27
C ALA A 279 -7.19 -0.79 -7.73
N VAL A 280 -8.49 -0.77 -8.09
CA VAL A 280 -9.46 -1.79 -7.71
C VAL A 280 -10.08 -2.38 -8.98
N LYS A 281 -10.02 -3.70 -9.12
CA LYS A 281 -10.68 -4.50 -10.16
C LYS A 281 -11.85 -5.22 -9.53
N PHE A 282 -13.06 -5.02 -10.04
CA PHE A 282 -14.27 -5.70 -9.64
C PHE A 282 -14.66 -6.72 -10.71
N TYR A 283 -14.82 -7.98 -10.32
CA TYR A 283 -15.27 -9.06 -11.20
C TYR A 283 -16.80 -9.12 -11.18
N THR A 284 -17.45 -8.20 -11.89
CA THR A 284 -18.92 -8.03 -11.87
C THR A 284 -19.62 -9.04 -12.78
N ASP A 285 -20.95 -9.14 -12.69
CA ASP A 285 -21.76 -9.95 -13.61
C ASP A 285 -21.91 -9.30 -15.00
N GLU A 286 -21.49 -8.04 -15.14
CA GLU A 286 -21.52 -7.26 -16.39
C GLU A 286 -20.09 -7.04 -16.95
N GLY A 287 -19.16 -7.93 -16.58
CA GLY A 287 -17.74 -7.84 -16.95
C GLY A 287 -16.87 -7.17 -15.88
N ILE A 288 -15.66 -6.75 -16.26
CA ILE A 288 -14.73 -6.09 -15.34
C ILE A 288 -15.11 -4.61 -15.18
N TRP A 289 -15.13 -4.12 -13.94
CA TRP A 289 -14.99 -2.70 -13.64
C TRP A 289 -13.61 -2.46 -13.03
N ASP A 290 -12.83 -1.53 -13.56
CA ASP A 290 -11.56 -1.10 -12.97
C ASP A 290 -11.62 0.36 -12.52
N LEU A 291 -11.62 0.59 -11.21
CA LEU A 291 -11.44 1.92 -10.62
C LEU A 291 -9.95 2.13 -10.32
N VAL A 292 -9.22 2.65 -11.32
CA VAL A 292 -7.76 2.81 -11.26
C VAL A 292 -7.40 4.16 -10.64
N GLY A 293 -7.46 4.22 -9.32
CA GLY A 293 -7.28 5.42 -8.51
C GLY A 293 -5.86 5.65 -7.99
N ASN A 294 -5.74 6.69 -7.16
CA ASN A 294 -4.55 7.03 -6.37
C ASN A 294 -4.96 7.33 -4.91
N ASN A 295 -3.97 7.49 -4.02
CA ASN A 295 -4.18 7.97 -2.65
C ASN A 295 -4.41 9.50 -2.53
N THR A 296 -4.63 10.17 -3.66
CA THR A 296 -4.90 11.61 -3.76
C THR A 296 -6.15 11.86 -4.62
N PRO A 297 -7.01 12.84 -4.27
CA PRO A 297 -8.19 13.18 -5.06
C PRO A 297 -7.89 14.00 -6.34
N ILE A 298 -6.63 14.37 -6.56
CA ILE A 298 -6.18 15.25 -7.66
C ILE A 298 -4.89 14.73 -8.29
N PHE A 299 -4.43 15.36 -9.37
CA PHE A 299 -3.17 15.05 -10.01
C PHE A 299 -2.36 16.30 -10.38
N PHE A 300 -1.11 16.09 -10.83
CA PHE A 300 -0.15 17.15 -11.13
C PHE A 300 -0.46 17.93 -12.42
N VAL A 301 -1.09 17.27 -13.39
CA VAL A 301 -1.40 17.84 -14.70
C VAL A 301 -2.87 17.57 -15.03
N ARG A 302 -3.43 18.43 -15.89
CA ARG A 302 -4.83 18.37 -16.36
C ARG A 302 -4.96 18.07 -17.85
N ASP A 303 -3.85 17.86 -18.54
CA ASP A 303 -3.81 17.50 -19.95
C ASP A 303 -2.84 16.32 -20.15
N PRO A 304 -3.28 15.23 -20.82
CA PRO A 304 -2.47 14.02 -20.94
C PRO A 304 -1.20 14.23 -21.75
N PHE A 305 -1.11 15.28 -22.59
CA PHE A 305 0.11 15.59 -23.34
C PHE A 305 1.28 15.98 -22.43
N LEU A 306 1.01 16.41 -21.19
CA LEU A 306 2.05 16.70 -20.21
C LEU A 306 2.37 15.50 -19.32
N PHE A 307 1.62 14.40 -19.39
CA PHE A 307 1.81 13.25 -18.51
C PHE A 307 3.19 12.62 -18.68
N GLN A 308 3.59 12.31 -19.91
CA GLN A 308 4.91 11.70 -20.17
C GLN A 308 6.06 12.65 -19.82
N MET A 309 5.89 13.96 -20.02
CA MET A 309 6.89 14.96 -19.62
C MET A 309 7.03 15.02 -18.10
N PHE A 310 5.90 15.02 -17.38
CA PHE A 310 5.89 14.91 -15.92
C PHE A 310 6.57 13.62 -15.46
N ILE A 311 6.21 12.46 -16.00
CA ILE A 311 6.80 11.17 -15.60
C ILE A 311 8.30 11.13 -15.88
N HIS A 312 8.78 11.66 -17.01
CA HIS A 312 10.22 11.77 -17.27
C HIS A 312 10.92 12.65 -16.23
N SER A 313 10.32 13.79 -15.85
CA SER A 313 10.90 14.69 -14.82
C SER A 313 11.05 14.02 -13.45
N GLN A 314 10.16 13.08 -13.10
CA GLN A 314 10.20 12.36 -11.82
C GLN A 314 11.11 11.11 -11.85
N LYS A 315 11.57 10.70 -13.04
CA LYS A 315 12.41 9.52 -13.23
C LYS A 315 13.88 9.94 -13.35
N ARG A 316 14.64 9.19 -14.13
CA ARG A 316 16.09 9.28 -14.18
C ARG A 316 16.50 10.24 -15.27
N ASN A 317 17.52 11.04 -15.00
CA ASN A 317 18.20 11.84 -16.00
C ASN A 317 18.73 10.91 -17.13
N PRO A 318 18.54 11.27 -18.41
CA PRO A 318 18.85 10.37 -19.52
C PRO A 318 20.35 10.08 -19.70
N GLN A 319 21.23 10.97 -19.23
CA GLN A 319 22.68 10.77 -19.34
C GLN A 319 23.24 10.06 -18.09
N THR A 320 22.88 10.51 -16.90
CA THR A 320 23.49 10.02 -15.64
C THR A 320 22.75 8.83 -15.04
N HIS A 321 21.50 8.60 -15.46
CA HIS A 321 20.61 7.59 -14.90
C HIS A 321 20.28 7.78 -13.39
N LEU A 322 20.58 8.96 -12.82
CA LEU A 322 20.27 9.34 -11.45
C LEU A 322 18.95 10.11 -11.36
N LYS A 323 18.33 10.16 -10.18
CA LYS A 323 17.24 11.11 -9.91
C LYS A 323 17.82 12.53 -9.88
N ASP A 324 17.06 13.50 -10.38
CA ASP A 324 17.56 14.86 -10.62
C ASP A 324 16.55 15.90 -10.10
N ALA A 325 16.93 16.61 -9.03
CA ALA A 325 16.09 17.63 -8.44
C ALA A 325 15.86 18.84 -9.37
N ASN A 326 16.81 19.15 -10.26
CA ASN A 326 16.63 20.21 -11.25
C ASN A 326 15.50 19.84 -12.21
N MET A 327 15.46 18.61 -12.70
CA MET A 327 14.39 18.14 -13.59
C MET A 327 13.00 18.22 -12.93
N VAL A 328 12.88 17.76 -11.68
CA VAL A 328 11.63 17.79 -10.92
C VAL A 328 11.12 19.21 -10.72
N TRP A 329 11.99 20.10 -10.24
CA TRP A 329 11.58 21.45 -9.88
C TRP A 329 11.51 22.39 -11.09
N ASP A 330 12.26 22.15 -12.16
CA ASP A 330 12.08 22.90 -13.41
C ASP A 330 10.71 22.61 -14.04
N PHE A 331 10.30 21.33 -14.04
CA PHE A 331 8.95 20.99 -14.48
C PHE A 331 7.91 21.75 -13.65
N PHE A 332 8.01 21.71 -12.32
CA PHE A 332 7.12 22.45 -11.43
C PHE A 332 7.11 23.96 -11.70
N ALA A 333 8.31 24.56 -11.82
CA ALA A 333 8.49 25.99 -12.02
C ALA A 333 7.94 26.51 -13.37
N ASN A 334 7.69 25.61 -14.33
CA ASN A 334 7.05 25.92 -15.62
C ASN A 334 5.58 25.49 -15.71
N HIS A 335 5.06 24.77 -14.71
CA HIS A 335 3.73 24.15 -14.74
C HIS A 335 2.95 24.42 -13.44
N PRO A 336 2.44 25.66 -13.25
CA PRO A 336 1.77 26.05 -12.01
C PRO A 336 0.51 25.25 -11.69
N MET A 337 -0.10 24.56 -12.66
CA MET A 337 -1.23 23.64 -12.40
C MET A 337 -0.88 22.51 -11.43
N ALA A 338 0.40 22.16 -11.29
CA ALA A 338 0.89 21.12 -10.39
C ALA A 338 0.87 21.53 -8.90
N THR A 339 0.69 22.81 -8.60
CA THR A 339 0.77 23.39 -7.24
C THR A 339 -0.06 22.63 -6.22
N HIS A 340 -1.30 22.27 -6.55
CA HIS A 340 -2.19 21.60 -5.61
C HIS A 340 -1.65 20.22 -5.19
N GLN A 341 -1.25 19.42 -6.17
CA GLN A 341 -0.73 18.08 -5.92
C GLN A 341 0.69 18.11 -5.34
N PHE A 342 1.53 19.11 -5.65
CA PHE A 342 2.82 19.29 -4.98
C PHE A 342 2.63 19.56 -3.49
N LEU A 343 1.73 20.47 -3.09
CA LEU A 343 1.45 20.69 -1.66
C LEU A 343 0.93 19.43 -0.98
N PHE A 344 0.06 18.66 -1.64
CA PHE A 344 -0.41 17.38 -1.10
C PHE A 344 0.74 16.36 -0.95
N LEU A 345 1.58 16.21 -1.97
CA LEU A 345 2.73 15.29 -1.99
C LEU A 345 3.75 15.62 -0.89
N TYR A 346 4.01 16.90 -0.63
CA TYR A 346 4.95 17.32 0.40
C TYR A 346 4.32 17.46 1.79
N SER A 347 3.01 17.22 1.93
CA SER A 347 2.37 17.02 3.23
C SER A 347 2.77 15.67 3.85
N ASP A 348 2.30 15.41 5.06
CA ASP A 348 2.51 14.13 5.74
C ASP A 348 1.96 12.95 4.92
N ARG A 349 0.89 13.18 4.13
CA ARG A 349 0.29 12.14 3.28
C ARG A 349 1.16 11.67 2.11
N GLY A 350 2.31 12.31 1.88
CA GLY A 350 3.29 11.87 0.88
C GLY A 350 4.01 10.57 1.22
N ILE A 351 3.99 10.15 2.49
CA ILE A 351 4.62 8.91 2.95
C ILE A 351 3.65 8.19 3.92
N PRO A 352 2.61 7.52 3.40
CA PRO A 352 1.70 6.76 4.26
C PRO A 352 2.41 5.61 4.97
N ASP A 353 1.95 5.26 6.17
CA ASP A 353 2.43 4.11 6.93
C ASP A 353 1.79 2.82 6.41
N GLY A 354 2.44 2.19 5.44
CA GLY A 354 1.89 1.04 4.71
C GLY A 354 0.69 1.41 3.82
N PHE A 355 0.15 0.43 3.10
CA PHE A 355 -0.97 0.66 2.18
C PHE A 355 -2.32 0.73 2.89
N ARG A 356 -2.44 0.18 4.10
CA ARG A 356 -3.73 0.05 4.82
C ARG A 356 -4.19 1.37 5.45
N HIS A 357 -3.28 2.31 5.66
CA HIS A 357 -3.52 3.57 6.37
C HIS A 357 -3.64 4.79 5.45
N MET A 358 -4.00 4.59 4.19
CA MET A 358 -4.28 5.67 3.23
C MET A 358 -5.69 5.54 2.64
N HIS A 359 -6.27 6.68 2.28
CA HIS A 359 -7.47 6.70 1.43
C HIS A 359 -7.10 6.37 -0.01
N GLY A 360 -8.08 5.92 -0.79
CA GLY A 360 -8.04 5.85 -2.25
C GLY A 360 -9.07 6.79 -2.86
N TYR A 361 -8.87 7.21 -4.09
CA TYR A 361 -9.76 8.09 -4.83
C TYR A 361 -9.74 7.69 -6.30
N GLY A 362 -10.90 7.77 -6.96
CA GLY A 362 -10.94 7.72 -8.43
C GLY A 362 -10.25 8.94 -9.07
N SER A 363 -10.08 10.01 -8.29
CA SER A 363 -9.52 11.33 -8.63
C SER A 363 -10.33 12.08 -9.69
N HIS A 364 -10.53 11.48 -10.85
CA HIS A 364 -11.34 12.02 -11.94
C HIS A 364 -12.80 12.18 -11.55
N THR A 365 -13.45 13.10 -12.25
CA THR A 365 -14.90 13.10 -12.38
C THR A 365 -15.29 11.99 -13.36
N PHE A 366 -16.28 11.18 -13.01
CA PHE A 366 -16.89 10.15 -13.87
C PHE A 366 -18.36 10.51 -14.13
N LYS A 367 -19.00 9.84 -15.08
CA LYS A 367 -20.43 9.90 -15.31
C LYS A 367 -21.07 8.63 -14.77
N THR A 368 -22.19 8.74 -14.06
CA THR A 368 -23.05 7.59 -13.77
C THR A 368 -24.43 7.81 -14.36
N VAL A 369 -25.05 6.72 -14.81
CA VAL A 369 -26.34 6.72 -15.51
C VAL A 369 -27.27 5.75 -14.80
N ASN A 370 -28.48 6.20 -14.46
CA ASN A 370 -29.48 5.36 -13.78
C ASN A 370 -30.37 4.59 -14.79
N ASP A 371 -31.32 3.81 -14.27
CA ASP A 371 -32.26 3.01 -15.10
C ASP A 371 -33.24 3.85 -15.93
N LYS A 372 -33.39 5.15 -15.61
CA LYS A 372 -34.21 6.11 -16.36
C LYS A 372 -33.41 6.81 -17.47
N ASN A 373 -32.16 6.40 -17.68
CA ASN A 373 -31.22 7.06 -18.58
C ASN A 373 -30.95 8.53 -18.22
N GLU A 374 -31.03 8.87 -16.94
CA GLU A 374 -30.61 10.17 -16.40
C GLU A 374 -29.17 10.03 -15.91
N PHE A 375 -28.35 11.07 -16.09
CA PHE A 375 -26.95 11.04 -15.68
C PHE A 375 -26.60 12.11 -14.65
N VAL A 376 -25.58 11.80 -13.84
CA VAL A 376 -24.92 12.73 -12.93
C VAL A 376 -23.41 12.57 -13.03
N TRP A 377 -22.68 13.60 -12.61
CA TRP A 377 -21.23 13.56 -12.46
C TRP A 377 -20.87 13.10 -11.06
N VAL A 378 -19.82 12.28 -10.94
CA VAL A 378 -19.41 11.70 -9.67
C VAL A 378 -17.91 11.73 -9.44
N LYS A 379 -17.48 11.80 -8.18
CA LYS A 379 -16.12 11.42 -7.76
C LYS A 379 -16.18 10.31 -6.72
N PHE A 380 -15.41 9.24 -6.94
CA PHE A 380 -15.32 8.09 -6.03
C PHE A 380 -14.23 8.29 -4.96
N HIS A 381 -14.52 7.93 -3.72
CA HIS A 381 -13.63 8.02 -2.55
C HIS A 381 -13.63 6.72 -1.76
N LEU A 382 -12.49 6.09 -1.54
CA LEU A 382 -12.32 4.93 -0.68
C LEU A 382 -11.65 5.36 0.61
N ARG A 383 -12.43 5.48 1.70
CA ARG A 383 -11.92 5.89 3.01
C ARG A 383 -11.46 4.66 3.78
N SER A 384 -10.18 4.64 4.16
CA SER A 384 -9.60 3.59 5.02
C SER A 384 -10.32 3.55 6.36
N ASP A 385 -10.81 2.37 6.73
CA ASP A 385 -11.45 2.12 8.03
C ASP A 385 -10.41 1.95 9.15
N GLN A 386 -9.11 1.85 8.79
CA GLN A 386 -7.99 1.75 9.74
C GLN A 386 -7.50 3.13 10.23
N GLY A 387 -8.06 4.21 9.68
CA GLY A 387 -7.59 5.58 9.91
C GLY A 387 -6.32 5.93 9.12
N ILE A 388 -6.11 7.24 8.91
CA ILE A 388 -4.91 7.76 8.25
C ILE A 388 -3.72 7.71 9.21
N LYS A 389 -2.61 7.15 8.74
CA LYS A 389 -1.30 7.19 9.41
C LYS A 389 -0.21 7.42 8.38
N ASN A 390 0.79 8.21 8.76
CA ASN A 390 1.91 8.58 7.91
C ASN A 390 3.22 8.35 8.66
N LEU A 391 4.29 8.11 7.92
CA LEU A 391 5.64 7.96 8.47
C LEU A 391 6.32 9.32 8.57
N ASP A 392 7.07 9.50 9.67
CA ASP A 392 8.05 10.57 9.77
C ASP A 392 9.13 10.39 8.67
N PRO A 393 9.57 11.45 7.97
CA PRO A 393 10.57 11.34 6.90
C PRO A 393 11.87 10.63 7.31
N THR A 394 12.33 10.81 8.55
CA THR A 394 13.55 10.16 9.07
C THR A 394 13.33 8.66 9.22
N LYS A 395 12.21 8.26 9.82
CA LYS A 395 11.82 6.84 9.94
C LYS A 395 11.61 6.20 8.56
N ALA A 396 10.96 6.91 7.66
CA ALA A 396 10.72 6.46 6.29
C ALA A 396 12.03 6.19 5.53
N LYS A 397 13.04 7.06 5.70
CA LYS A 397 14.37 6.91 5.13
C LYS A 397 15.11 5.69 5.70
N ALA A 398 15.01 5.45 7.01
CA ALA A 398 15.60 4.26 7.64
C ALA A 398 14.95 2.97 7.09
N LEU A 399 13.61 2.91 7.09
CA LEU A 399 12.85 1.79 6.52
C LEU A 399 13.16 1.57 5.03
N ALA A 400 13.39 2.63 4.26
CA ALA A 400 13.72 2.49 2.85
C ALA A 400 15.06 1.78 2.61
N GLY A 401 16.00 1.85 3.57
CA GLY A 401 17.26 1.12 3.53
C GLY A 401 17.19 -0.27 4.18
N GLU A 402 16.47 -0.40 5.29
CA GLU A 402 16.42 -1.62 6.09
C GLU A 402 15.35 -2.62 5.61
N GLN A 403 14.20 -2.12 5.16
CA GLN A 403 13.03 -2.88 4.75
C GLN A 403 12.37 -2.24 3.51
N PRO A 404 13.00 -2.32 2.32
CA PRO A 404 12.48 -1.67 1.11
C PRO A 404 11.08 -2.18 0.69
N ASP A 405 10.65 -3.34 1.18
CA ASP A 405 9.33 -3.96 0.94
C ASP A 405 8.38 -3.81 2.14
N TYR A 406 8.57 -2.79 2.98
CA TYR A 406 7.79 -2.56 4.21
C TYR A 406 6.28 -2.61 4.00
N ALA A 407 5.75 -1.93 2.98
CA ALA A 407 4.30 -1.83 2.79
C ALA A 407 3.71 -3.12 2.20
N LEU A 408 4.49 -3.84 1.38
CA LEU A 408 4.15 -5.19 0.92
C LEU A 408 4.07 -6.16 2.10
N SER A 409 5.10 -6.17 2.94
CA SER A 409 5.17 -7.02 4.14
C SER A 409 4.02 -6.71 5.11
N ASP A 410 3.74 -5.43 5.39
CA ASP A 410 2.61 -5.00 6.22
C ASP A 410 1.27 -5.56 5.71
N LEU A 411 0.99 -5.40 4.41
CA LEU A 411 -0.26 -5.87 3.80
C LEU A 411 -0.39 -7.39 3.87
N TYR A 412 0.66 -8.11 3.47
CA TYR A 412 0.68 -9.58 3.48
C TYR A 412 0.43 -10.10 4.89
N ASN A 413 1.18 -9.59 5.86
CA ASN A 413 1.15 -10.06 7.23
C ASN A 413 -0.18 -9.72 7.92
N ALA A 414 -0.76 -8.55 7.66
CA ALA A 414 -2.09 -8.21 8.17
C ALA A 414 -3.16 -9.20 7.68
N ILE A 415 -3.17 -9.51 6.38
CA ILE A 415 -4.14 -10.46 5.81
C ILE A 415 -3.91 -11.88 6.33
N ALA A 416 -2.67 -12.33 6.40
CA ALA A 416 -2.32 -13.65 6.93
C ALA A 416 -2.74 -13.81 8.40
N ARG A 417 -2.65 -12.74 9.20
CA ARG A 417 -3.16 -12.69 10.59
C ARG A 417 -4.67 -12.48 10.70
N LYS A 418 -5.40 -12.43 9.57
CA LYS A 418 -6.84 -12.13 9.50
C LYS A 418 -7.21 -10.73 10.03
N GLU A 419 -6.24 -9.81 10.09
CA GLU A 419 -6.42 -8.39 10.35
C GLU A 419 -6.82 -7.66 9.05
N TYR A 420 -7.93 -8.09 8.47
CA TYR A 420 -8.35 -7.73 7.13
C TYR A 420 -8.55 -6.21 6.97
N PRO A 421 -7.71 -5.52 6.17
CA PRO A 421 -7.91 -4.11 5.93
C PRO A 421 -9.14 -3.89 5.06
N SER A 422 -9.82 -2.78 5.32
CA SER A 422 -11.03 -2.42 4.62
C SER A 422 -11.15 -0.92 4.35
N TRP A 423 -11.94 -0.60 3.33
CA TRP A 423 -12.22 0.75 2.90
C TRP A 423 -13.71 0.89 2.60
N THR A 424 -14.31 1.96 3.10
CA THR A 424 -15.68 2.33 2.75
C THR A 424 -15.66 3.17 1.47
N LEU A 425 -16.38 2.72 0.44
CA LEU A 425 -16.58 3.43 -0.83
C LEU A 425 -17.68 4.47 -0.68
N TYR A 426 -17.35 5.70 -1.02
CA TYR A 426 -18.23 6.86 -1.07
C TYR A 426 -18.21 7.49 -2.46
N VAL A 427 -19.20 8.32 -2.70
CA VAL A 427 -19.36 9.13 -3.90
C VAL A 427 -19.75 10.55 -3.56
N GLN A 428 -19.19 11.53 -4.27
CA GLN A 428 -19.76 12.87 -4.37
C GLN A 428 -20.60 12.92 -5.65
N VAL A 429 -21.79 13.51 -5.60
CA VAL A 429 -22.71 13.60 -6.74
C VAL A 429 -22.88 15.07 -7.10
N VAL A 430 -22.71 15.38 -8.39
CA VAL A 430 -22.87 16.73 -8.96
C VAL A 430 -23.77 16.61 -10.18
N THR A 431 -24.90 17.32 -10.18
CA THR A 431 -25.78 17.35 -11.35
C THR A 431 -25.12 18.10 -12.51
N HIS A 432 -25.59 17.86 -13.73
CA HIS A 432 -25.09 18.58 -14.90
C HIS A 432 -25.25 20.11 -14.78
N GLU A 433 -26.37 20.58 -14.21
CA GLU A 433 -26.59 22.01 -13.97
C GLU A 433 -25.68 22.60 -12.90
N GLN A 434 -25.48 21.90 -11.77
CA GLN A 434 -24.51 22.36 -10.76
C GLN A 434 -23.10 22.45 -11.33
N ALA A 435 -22.69 21.49 -12.16
CA ALA A 435 -21.37 21.45 -12.77
C ALA A 435 -21.08 22.69 -13.64
N LYS A 436 -22.10 23.26 -14.32
CA LYS A 436 -21.98 24.50 -15.11
C LYS A 436 -21.75 25.76 -14.28
N THR A 437 -22.15 25.74 -13.01
CA THR A 437 -22.08 26.91 -12.11
C THR A 437 -20.80 26.97 -11.29
N LEU A 438 -19.96 25.93 -11.35
CA LEU A 438 -18.72 25.89 -10.58
C LEU A 438 -17.74 26.97 -11.07
N PRO A 439 -16.99 27.61 -10.16
CA PRO A 439 -16.02 28.65 -10.52
C PRO A 439 -14.73 28.08 -11.15
N TYR A 440 -14.69 26.76 -11.38
CA TYR A 440 -13.60 26.03 -12.01
C TYR A 440 -14.20 24.90 -12.85
N ASN A 441 -13.42 24.40 -13.81
CA ASN A 441 -13.84 23.28 -14.63
C ASN A 441 -14.04 22.00 -13.76
N PRO A 442 -15.26 21.40 -13.72
CA PRO A 442 -15.53 20.17 -12.95
C PRO A 442 -14.75 18.95 -13.43
N PHE A 443 -14.17 19.01 -14.62
CA PHE A 443 -13.40 17.96 -15.26
C PHE A 443 -11.88 18.25 -15.24
N ASP A 444 -11.45 19.30 -14.54
CA ASP A 444 -10.03 19.56 -14.29
C ASP A 444 -9.54 18.69 -13.12
N LEU A 445 -8.65 17.74 -13.42
CA LEU A 445 -8.10 16.80 -12.45
C LEU A 445 -7.25 17.46 -11.34
N THR A 446 -6.90 18.74 -11.46
CA THR A 446 -6.22 19.51 -10.41
C THR A 446 -7.20 20.10 -9.38
N LYS A 447 -8.50 19.89 -9.57
CA LYS A 447 -9.58 20.42 -8.71
C LYS A 447 -10.31 19.32 -7.93
N VAL A 448 -10.66 19.64 -6.69
CA VAL A 448 -11.59 18.85 -5.86
C VAL A 448 -12.98 19.47 -5.87
N PHE A 449 -14.00 18.64 -5.65
CA PHE A 449 -15.30 19.12 -5.19
C PHE A 449 -15.25 19.29 -3.68
N SER A 450 -15.57 20.49 -3.20
CA SER A 450 -15.71 20.77 -1.77
C SER A 450 -16.68 19.79 -1.12
N GLN A 451 -16.27 19.16 -0.03
CA GLN A 451 -17.13 18.21 0.71
C GLN A 451 -18.24 18.92 1.50
N ASN A 452 -18.14 20.24 1.69
CA ASN A 452 -19.22 21.04 2.27
C ASN A 452 -20.37 21.22 1.28
N ASP A 453 -20.04 21.42 0.00
CA ASP A 453 -21.03 21.66 -1.06
C ASP A 453 -21.57 20.33 -1.62
N PHE A 454 -20.69 19.32 -1.71
CA PHE A 454 -21.00 17.99 -2.22
C PHE A 454 -20.56 16.94 -1.20
N PRO A 455 -21.40 16.63 -0.19
CA PRO A 455 -21.05 15.69 0.87
C PRO A 455 -20.86 14.27 0.35
N LEU A 456 -20.08 13.48 1.08
CA LEU A 456 -19.85 12.07 0.75
C LEU A 456 -21.09 11.23 1.04
N ARG A 457 -21.61 10.57 0.01
CA ARG A 457 -22.64 9.54 0.11
C ARG A 457 -22.00 8.16 0.09
N ARG A 458 -22.32 7.30 1.07
CA ARG A 458 -21.79 5.93 1.13
C ARG A 458 -22.42 5.06 0.03
N LEU A 459 -21.62 4.16 -0.55
CA LEU A 459 -22.07 3.16 -1.54
C LEU A 459 -21.87 1.73 -1.02
N GLY A 460 -20.73 1.45 -0.39
CA GLY A 460 -20.36 0.08 -0.02
C GLY A 460 -19.05 -0.01 0.73
N LYS A 461 -18.56 -1.23 0.91
CA LYS A 461 -17.31 -1.53 1.62
C LYS A 461 -16.50 -2.59 0.90
N VAL A 462 -15.21 -2.33 0.72
CA VAL A 462 -14.23 -3.32 0.24
C VAL A 462 -13.46 -3.85 1.43
N THR A 463 -13.30 -5.18 1.54
CA THR A 463 -12.45 -5.83 2.56
C THR A 463 -11.51 -6.82 1.89
N LEU A 464 -10.19 -6.66 2.10
CA LEU A 464 -9.16 -7.56 1.58
C LEU A 464 -8.94 -8.74 2.52
N LYS A 465 -9.06 -9.96 1.99
CA LYS A 465 -9.14 -11.19 2.79
C LYS A 465 -8.16 -12.28 2.37
N GLU A 466 -7.50 -12.11 1.23
CA GLU A 466 -6.73 -13.17 0.59
C GLU A 466 -5.45 -12.59 -0.02
N ASN A 467 -4.31 -13.14 0.41
CA ASN A 467 -3.02 -12.85 -0.20
C ASN A 467 -2.91 -13.57 -1.56
N PRO A 468 -2.12 -13.03 -2.51
CA PRO A 468 -1.87 -13.75 -3.75
C PRO A 468 -1.15 -15.07 -3.47
N GLU A 469 -1.57 -16.13 -4.16
CA GLU A 469 -0.89 -17.43 -4.17
C GLU A 469 0.45 -17.34 -4.89
N ASN A 470 0.51 -16.55 -5.97
CA ASN A 470 1.74 -16.25 -6.68
C ASN A 470 1.76 -14.78 -7.10
N TYR A 471 2.72 -14.03 -6.55
CA TYR A 471 2.85 -12.59 -6.80
C TYR A 471 2.97 -12.25 -8.29
N PHE A 472 3.81 -12.98 -9.04
CA PHE A 472 4.04 -12.67 -10.45
C PHE A 472 2.77 -12.92 -11.29
N ALA A 473 2.13 -14.07 -11.10
CA ALA A 473 0.93 -14.47 -11.84
C ALA A 473 -0.29 -13.57 -11.55
N GLN A 474 -0.44 -13.14 -10.30
CA GLN A 474 -1.66 -12.46 -9.85
C GLN A 474 -1.49 -10.94 -9.63
N ILE A 475 -0.28 -10.46 -9.34
CA ILE A 475 -0.03 -9.03 -9.08
C ILE A 475 0.78 -8.40 -10.21
N GLU A 476 1.89 -9.01 -10.62
CA GLU A 476 2.72 -8.43 -11.68
C GLU A 476 2.00 -8.42 -13.03
N GLN A 477 1.33 -9.53 -13.38
CA GLN A 477 0.57 -9.67 -14.63
C GLN A 477 -0.84 -9.05 -14.59
N ALA A 478 -1.30 -8.55 -13.44
CA ALA A 478 -2.59 -7.86 -13.37
C ALA A 478 -2.63 -6.61 -14.25
N ALA A 479 -3.68 -6.47 -15.05
CA ALA A 479 -3.90 -5.38 -15.98
C ALA A 479 -5.18 -4.63 -15.58
N PHE A 480 -5.04 -3.38 -15.14
CA PHE A 480 -6.15 -2.51 -14.74
C PHE A 480 -6.35 -1.42 -15.78
N SER A 481 -7.53 -1.25 -16.35
CA SER A 481 -7.79 -0.21 -17.36
C SER A 481 -8.98 0.66 -16.98
N PRO A 482 -8.84 2.00 -16.87
CA PRO A 482 -9.97 2.90 -16.65
C PRO A 482 -11.08 2.80 -17.70
N ALA A 483 -10.80 2.21 -18.88
CA ALA A 483 -11.80 1.94 -19.91
C ALA A 483 -12.73 0.76 -19.58
N HIS A 484 -12.38 -0.09 -18.61
CA HIS A 484 -13.25 -1.16 -18.14
C HIS A 484 -14.31 -0.57 -17.22
N MET A 485 -15.44 -0.17 -17.79
CA MET A 485 -16.60 0.36 -17.09
C MET A 485 -17.86 -0.40 -17.53
N PRO A 486 -18.62 -1.01 -16.60
CA PRO A 486 -19.86 -1.70 -16.91
C PRO A 486 -20.98 -0.68 -17.20
N PRO A 487 -22.12 -1.13 -17.78
CA PRO A 487 -23.29 -0.28 -18.00
C PRO A 487 -23.67 0.54 -16.75
N GLY A 488 -23.84 1.85 -16.92
CA GLY A 488 -24.17 2.76 -15.82
C GLY A 488 -22.99 3.52 -15.22
N ILE A 489 -21.75 3.17 -15.56
CA ILE A 489 -20.53 3.93 -15.25
C ILE A 489 -19.86 4.31 -16.57
N GLU A 490 -19.55 5.58 -16.77
CA GLU A 490 -18.98 6.09 -18.01
C GLU A 490 -17.91 7.16 -17.73
N ALA A 491 -17.07 7.45 -18.72
CA ALA A 491 -16.08 8.51 -18.62
C ALA A 491 -16.73 9.91 -18.67
N SER A 492 -16.10 10.88 -18.01
CA SER A 492 -16.39 12.30 -18.23
C SER A 492 -15.45 12.91 -19.28
N PRO A 493 -15.69 14.16 -19.71
CA PRO A 493 -14.78 14.92 -20.58
C PRO A 493 -13.44 15.33 -19.94
N ASP A 494 -13.08 14.83 -18.75
CA ASP A 494 -11.75 15.05 -18.16
C ASP A 494 -10.66 14.58 -19.13
N LYS A 495 -9.85 15.51 -19.64
CA LYS A 495 -8.82 15.23 -20.66
C LYS A 495 -7.84 14.16 -20.20
N MET A 496 -7.46 14.17 -18.92
CA MET A 496 -6.56 13.16 -18.35
C MET A 496 -7.23 11.79 -18.37
N LEU A 497 -8.50 11.70 -17.94
CA LEU A 497 -9.24 10.44 -17.99
C LEU A 497 -9.32 9.92 -19.43
N GLN A 498 -9.68 10.78 -20.39
CA GLN A 498 -9.76 10.43 -21.81
C GLN A 498 -8.45 9.84 -22.35
N GLY A 499 -7.30 10.44 -22.03
CA GLY A 499 -5.98 9.90 -22.40
C GLY A 499 -5.70 8.52 -21.76
N ARG A 500 -6.16 8.32 -20.52
CA ARG A 500 -6.00 7.04 -19.81
C ARG A 500 -6.89 5.92 -20.37
N LEU A 501 -8.04 6.23 -20.98
CA LEU A 501 -8.90 5.22 -21.61
C LEU A 501 -8.14 4.45 -22.71
N PHE A 502 -7.25 5.14 -23.43
CA PHE A 502 -6.36 4.52 -24.43
C PHE A 502 -5.11 3.91 -23.80
N SER A 503 -4.36 4.71 -23.03
CA SER A 503 -2.97 4.40 -22.65
C SER A 503 -2.79 3.10 -21.88
N TYR A 504 -3.75 2.72 -21.02
CA TYR A 504 -3.63 1.52 -20.20
C TYR A 504 -3.73 0.23 -21.02
N ALA A 505 -4.71 0.14 -21.93
CA ALA A 505 -4.84 -1.03 -22.79
C ALA A 505 -3.60 -1.16 -23.68
N ASP A 506 -3.13 -0.05 -24.27
CA ASP A 506 -1.94 -0.01 -25.12
C ASP A 506 -0.68 -0.53 -24.41
N THR A 507 -0.38 -0.01 -23.21
CA THR A 507 0.80 -0.48 -22.47
C THR A 507 0.70 -1.96 -22.03
N HIS A 508 -0.51 -2.49 -21.82
CA HIS A 508 -0.69 -3.92 -21.52
C HIS A 508 -0.46 -4.81 -22.74
N LEU A 509 -0.82 -4.36 -23.94
CA LEU A 509 -0.50 -5.06 -25.19
C LEU A 509 1.01 -5.25 -25.37
N HIS A 510 1.81 -4.26 -24.97
CA HIS A 510 3.27 -4.35 -24.98
C HIS A 510 3.82 -5.18 -23.81
N ARG A 511 3.45 -4.84 -22.58
CA ARG A 511 4.08 -5.34 -21.36
C ARG A 511 3.76 -6.80 -21.07
N VAL A 512 2.52 -7.20 -21.35
CA VAL A 512 1.98 -8.52 -21.00
C VAL A 512 1.72 -9.33 -22.26
N GLY A 513 1.09 -8.71 -23.27
CA GLY A 513 0.86 -9.29 -24.58
C GLY A 513 -0.55 -9.06 -25.11
N THR A 514 -0.75 -9.39 -26.39
CA THR A 514 -2.03 -9.20 -27.10
C THR A 514 -3.20 -9.86 -26.36
N ASN A 515 -3.00 -11.06 -25.86
CA ASN A 515 -4.01 -11.85 -25.16
C ASN A 515 -3.93 -11.76 -23.62
N HIS A 516 -3.44 -10.65 -23.06
CA HIS A 516 -3.31 -10.46 -21.60
C HIS A 516 -4.64 -10.64 -20.82
N HIS A 517 -5.78 -10.46 -21.48
CA HIS A 517 -7.12 -10.68 -20.92
C HIS A 517 -7.43 -12.16 -20.66
N LEU A 518 -6.70 -13.11 -21.26
CA LEU A 518 -6.85 -14.55 -21.01
C LEU A 518 -6.11 -15.02 -19.75
N ILE A 519 -5.17 -14.21 -19.24
CA ILE A 519 -4.46 -14.53 -17.99
C ILE A 519 -5.50 -14.56 -16.86
N PRO A 520 -5.51 -15.60 -16.00
CA PRO A 520 -6.60 -15.83 -15.04
C PRO A 520 -6.98 -14.59 -14.23
N VAL A 521 -6.00 -13.82 -13.74
CA VAL A 521 -6.29 -12.64 -12.93
C VAL A 521 -6.99 -11.50 -13.69
N ASN A 522 -6.86 -11.45 -15.01
CA ASN A 522 -7.50 -10.45 -15.88
C ASN A 522 -8.78 -10.96 -16.53
N ASN A 523 -9.00 -12.28 -16.53
CA ASN A 523 -10.08 -12.91 -17.26
C ASN A 523 -11.43 -12.69 -16.54
N PRO A 524 -12.40 -12.02 -17.18
CA PRO A 524 -13.74 -11.82 -16.60
C PRO A 524 -14.48 -13.13 -16.34
N GLU A 525 -14.20 -14.21 -17.07
CA GLU A 525 -14.85 -15.53 -16.89
C GLU A 525 -14.41 -16.25 -15.60
N THR A 526 -13.46 -15.69 -14.85
CA THR A 526 -13.26 -16.10 -13.45
C THR A 526 -14.50 -15.83 -12.59
N ASN A 527 -15.35 -14.89 -13.00
CA ASN A 527 -16.74 -14.85 -12.58
C ASN A 527 -17.57 -15.79 -13.47
N LYS A 528 -18.15 -16.83 -12.87
CA LYS A 528 -18.97 -17.85 -13.55
C LYS A 528 -20.23 -17.31 -14.20
N ASN A 529 -20.68 -16.12 -13.82
CA ASN A 529 -21.85 -15.46 -14.42
C ASN A 529 -21.50 -14.75 -15.74
N VAL A 530 -20.21 -14.59 -16.05
CA VAL A 530 -19.75 -13.92 -17.26
C VAL A 530 -19.27 -14.96 -18.27
N LYS A 531 -19.75 -14.81 -19.51
CA LYS A 531 -19.23 -15.53 -20.67
C LYS A 531 -18.76 -14.51 -21.71
N VAL A 532 -17.51 -14.59 -22.11
CA VAL A 532 -16.93 -13.72 -23.14
C VAL A 532 -17.30 -14.29 -24.51
N CYS A 533 -18.04 -13.50 -25.29
CA CYS A 533 -18.47 -13.85 -26.63
C CYS A 533 -18.17 -12.68 -27.56
N THR A 534 -17.10 -12.77 -28.35
CA THR A 534 -16.57 -11.66 -29.17
C THR A 534 -16.23 -12.11 -30.59
N TYR A 535 -15.85 -11.17 -31.44
CA TYR A 535 -15.33 -11.45 -32.78
C TYR A 535 -13.79 -11.38 -32.87
N GLN A 536 -13.10 -11.15 -31.74
CA GLN A 536 -11.65 -11.17 -31.68
C GLN A 536 -11.12 -12.61 -31.72
N ARG A 537 -10.01 -12.86 -32.42
CA ARG A 537 -9.40 -14.17 -32.63
C ARG A 537 -7.87 -14.09 -32.61
N ASP A 538 -7.25 -15.25 -32.42
CA ASP A 538 -5.82 -15.50 -32.60
C ASP A 538 -4.94 -14.68 -31.65
N GLY A 539 -3.81 -14.16 -32.13
CA GLY A 539 -2.83 -13.41 -31.34
C GLY A 539 -1.83 -14.29 -30.60
N ALA A 540 -0.69 -13.70 -30.22
CA ALA A 540 0.36 -14.39 -29.49
C ALA A 540 -0.17 -14.94 -28.14
N MET A 541 0.29 -16.13 -27.76
CA MET A 541 -0.12 -16.82 -26.53
C MET A 541 -1.64 -16.97 -26.39
N GLN A 542 -2.34 -17.29 -27.49
CA GLN A 542 -3.72 -17.74 -27.42
C GLN A 542 -3.78 -19.11 -26.72
N THR A 543 -4.17 -19.12 -25.44
CA THR A 543 -4.21 -20.31 -24.58
C THR A 543 -5.60 -20.90 -24.39
N GLY A 544 -6.63 -20.19 -24.86
CA GLY A 544 -8.01 -20.67 -24.83
C GLY A 544 -8.37 -21.51 -26.07
N HIS A 545 -9.66 -21.81 -26.21
CA HIS A 545 -10.21 -22.49 -27.38
C HIS A 545 -10.45 -21.54 -28.58
N ASN A 546 -10.03 -20.27 -28.48
CA ASN A 546 -10.16 -19.24 -29.52
C ASN A 546 -11.60 -19.09 -30.08
N GLN A 547 -12.61 -19.33 -29.24
CA GLN A 547 -14.04 -19.35 -29.61
C GLN A 547 -14.42 -20.41 -30.66
N GLY A 548 -13.57 -21.42 -30.87
CA GLY A 548 -13.82 -22.57 -31.73
C GLY A 548 -14.09 -22.16 -33.18
N SER A 549 -15.11 -22.78 -33.78
CA SER A 549 -15.56 -22.55 -35.15
C SER A 549 -16.61 -21.43 -35.28
N ALA A 550 -16.87 -20.66 -34.22
CA ALA A 550 -17.88 -19.60 -34.27
C ALA A 550 -17.52 -18.53 -35.32
N PRO A 551 -18.52 -17.97 -36.06
CA PRO A 551 -18.28 -16.90 -37.03
C PRO A 551 -17.44 -15.76 -36.44
N ASN A 552 -16.47 -15.27 -37.21
CA ASN A 552 -15.52 -14.24 -36.79
C ASN A 552 -15.84 -12.84 -37.36
N TYR A 553 -17.07 -12.62 -37.84
CA TYR A 553 -17.55 -11.34 -38.38
C TYR A 553 -18.99 -11.00 -37.93
N HIS A 554 -19.31 -9.71 -37.88
CA HIS A 554 -20.63 -9.18 -37.48
C HIS A 554 -21.15 -8.15 -38.50
N LYS A 555 -22.43 -8.14 -38.89
CA LYS A 555 -23.44 -9.17 -38.59
C LYS A 555 -23.20 -10.44 -39.40
N ASN A 556 -23.75 -11.55 -38.94
CA ASN A 556 -23.73 -12.84 -39.66
C ASN A 556 -25.08 -13.56 -39.53
N SER A 557 -25.35 -14.49 -40.45
CA SER A 557 -26.57 -15.31 -40.48
C SER A 557 -26.38 -16.70 -39.86
N TYR A 558 -25.36 -16.86 -39.02
CA TYR A 558 -24.87 -18.16 -38.54
C TYR A 558 -24.88 -18.26 -37.00
N ASN A 559 -25.79 -17.55 -36.35
CA ASN A 559 -25.98 -17.54 -34.89
C ASN A 559 -24.70 -17.19 -34.09
N GLY A 560 -23.82 -16.35 -34.65
CA GLY A 560 -22.72 -15.76 -33.90
C GLY A 560 -23.21 -14.75 -32.84
N PRO A 561 -22.33 -14.27 -31.94
CA PRO A 561 -22.70 -13.29 -30.92
C PRO A 561 -23.37 -12.03 -31.50
N ASP A 562 -24.52 -11.60 -30.98
CA ASP A 562 -25.19 -10.36 -31.42
C ASP A 562 -25.54 -9.46 -30.23
N VAL A 563 -25.78 -8.19 -30.51
CA VAL A 563 -26.16 -7.19 -29.52
C VAL A 563 -27.59 -7.47 -29.05
N THR A 564 -27.74 -7.86 -27.78
CA THR A 564 -29.03 -8.06 -27.12
C THR A 564 -29.24 -7.01 -26.02
N ASN A 565 -30.50 -6.70 -25.71
CA ASN A 565 -30.87 -5.69 -24.71
C ASN A 565 -30.21 -4.31 -24.94
N ARG A 566 -30.20 -3.84 -26.20
CA ARG A 566 -29.52 -2.60 -26.61
C ARG A 566 -29.83 -1.42 -25.69
N ASP A 567 -31.09 -1.20 -25.35
CA ASP A 567 -31.50 -0.03 -24.54
C ASP A 567 -30.94 -0.06 -23.11
N LYS A 568 -30.58 -1.24 -22.59
CA LYS A 568 -29.94 -1.37 -21.28
C LYS A 568 -28.43 -1.13 -21.34
N HIS A 569 -27.78 -1.51 -22.44
CA HIS A 569 -26.32 -1.54 -22.55
C HIS A 569 -25.71 -0.40 -23.37
N ILE A 570 -26.53 0.33 -24.13
CA ILE A 570 -26.06 1.49 -24.89
C ILE A 570 -25.60 2.61 -23.96
N GLU A 571 -24.55 3.30 -24.39
CA GLU A 571 -23.98 4.46 -23.71
C GLU A 571 -24.96 5.63 -23.70
N HIS A 572 -24.90 6.44 -22.64
CA HIS A 572 -25.73 7.63 -22.54
C HIS A 572 -25.29 8.71 -23.54
N ALA A 573 -26.18 9.04 -24.48
CA ALA A 573 -25.97 10.10 -25.45
C ALA A 573 -25.91 11.49 -24.77
N THR A 574 -24.81 12.22 -24.97
CA THR A 574 -24.64 13.61 -24.51
C THR A 574 -24.44 14.53 -25.71
N PHE A 575 -25.14 15.66 -25.75
CA PHE A 575 -24.90 16.70 -26.73
C PHE A 575 -23.86 17.67 -26.20
N GLU A 576 -22.80 17.89 -26.99
CA GLU A 576 -21.74 18.85 -26.70
C GLU A 576 -21.50 19.72 -27.94
N SER A 577 -21.14 20.98 -27.75
CA SER A 577 -20.88 21.92 -28.86
C SER A 577 -19.61 22.73 -28.62
N GLY A 578 -18.81 22.94 -29.65
CA GLY A 578 -17.61 23.77 -29.57
C GLY A 578 -16.71 23.57 -30.78
N MET A 579 -15.66 24.41 -30.88
CA MET A 579 -14.66 24.26 -31.94
C MET A 579 -13.68 23.14 -31.57
N ALA A 580 -13.43 22.21 -32.50
CA ALA A 580 -12.39 21.20 -32.36
C ALA A 580 -11.01 21.88 -32.49
N ALA A 581 -10.35 22.13 -31.36
CA ALA A 581 -9.06 22.81 -31.30
C ALA A 581 -8.26 22.37 -30.05
N ARG A 582 -6.99 22.78 -29.98
CA ARG A 582 -6.17 22.68 -28.76
C ARG A 582 -6.46 23.88 -27.88
N HIS A 583 -7.43 23.75 -26.98
CA HIS A 583 -7.81 24.82 -26.05
C HIS A 583 -6.78 24.96 -24.92
N GLU A 584 -6.09 26.10 -24.87
CA GLU A 584 -5.11 26.42 -23.83
C GLU A 584 -5.79 26.65 -22.47
N ALA A 585 -5.13 26.19 -21.41
CA ALA A 585 -5.60 26.31 -20.02
C ALA A 585 -5.12 27.61 -19.34
N ASN A 586 -4.65 28.61 -20.09
CA ASN A 586 -3.92 29.76 -19.54
C ASN A 586 -4.75 30.60 -18.57
N GLU A 587 -6.08 30.52 -18.63
CA GLU A 587 -7.00 31.26 -17.76
C GLU A 587 -7.45 30.49 -16.52
N ASP A 588 -7.09 29.20 -16.40
CA ASP A 588 -7.53 28.38 -15.28
C ASP A 588 -6.83 28.75 -13.97
N ASP A 589 -7.61 28.78 -12.89
CA ASP A 589 -7.08 29.00 -11.54
C ASP A 589 -6.16 27.85 -11.08
N ASN A 590 -4.96 28.20 -10.64
CA ASN A 590 -3.96 27.27 -10.14
C ASN A 590 -3.68 27.41 -8.64
N TYR A 591 -4.32 28.35 -7.94
CA TYR A 591 -3.88 28.78 -6.61
C TYR A 591 -4.97 28.82 -5.55
N SER A 592 -6.27 28.97 -5.89
CA SER A 592 -7.30 29.12 -4.86
C SER A 592 -7.51 27.84 -4.04
N GLN A 593 -7.63 26.67 -4.68
CA GLN A 593 -7.75 25.42 -3.93
C GLN A 593 -6.46 25.03 -3.17
N PRO A 594 -5.24 25.17 -3.74
CA PRO A 594 -4.00 25.06 -2.97
C PRO A 594 -3.95 25.96 -1.74
N ARG A 595 -4.46 27.19 -1.83
CA ARG A 595 -4.52 28.12 -0.71
C ARG A 595 -5.47 27.65 0.37
N VAL A 596 -6.63 27.13 0.00
CA VAL A 596 -7.58 26.49 0.94
C VAL A 596 -6.93 25.30 1.61
N PHE A 597 -6.27 24.41 0.86
CA PHE A 597 -5.54 23.28 1.41
C PHE A 597 -4.50 23.72 2.44
N TYR A 598 -3.64 24.68 2.07
CA TYR A 598 -2.58 25.16 2.95
C TYR A 598 -3.14 25.86 4.20
N ARG A 599 -4.09 26.79 4.05
CA ARG A 599 -4.58 27.64 5.16
C ARG A 599 -5.63 26.99 6.04
N GLN A 600 -6.50 26.14 5.48
CA GLN A 600 -7.71 25.68 6.15
C GLN A 600 -7.73 24.17 6.41
N VAL A 601 -6.99 23.37 5.62
CA VAL A 601 -6.96 21.91 5.79
C VAL A 601 -5.78 21.47 6.65
N LEU A 602 -4.60 22.08 6.46
CA LEU A 602 -3.43 21.80 7.27
C LEU A 602 -3.47 22.57 8.60
N ASP A 603 -3.20 21.88 9.69
CA ASP A 603 -2.88 22.50 10.97
C ASP A 603 -1.46 23.12 10.96
N ASP A 604 -1.09 23.80 12.03
CA ASP A 604 0.20 24.51 12.13
C ASP A 604 1.39 23.57 11.93
N ARG A 605 1.28 22.35 12.47
CA ARG A 605 2.28 21.29 12.30
C ARG A 605 2.36 20.85 10.84
N GLY A 606 1.24 20.57 10.20
CA GLY A 606 1.17 20.18 8.79
C GLY A 606 1.74 21.26 7.86
N ARG A 607 1.46 22.55 8.12
CA ARG A 607 2.06 23.65 7.37
C ARG A 607 3.58 23.71 7.55
N ALA A 608 4.08 23.53 8.78
CA ALA A 608 5.52 23.48 9.05
C ALA A 608 6.19 22.28 8.36
N ASN A 609 5.57 21.10 8.39
CA ASN A 609 6.06 19.90 7.73
C ASN A 609 6.14 20.08 6.21
N VAL A 610 5.10 20.62 5.57
CA VAL A 610 5.12 20.93 4.12
C VAL A 610 6.30 21.83 3.76
N ILE A 611 6.52 22.90 4.53
CA ILE A 611 7.65 23.82 4.32
C ILE A 611 9.00 23.10 4.45
N ASN A 612 9.18 22.31 5.52
CA ASN A 612 10.41 21.55 5.74
C ASN A 612 10.67 20.57 4.59
N ASN A 613 9.67 19.77 4.25
CA ASN A 613 9.76 18.73 3.22
C ASN A 613 10.05 19.33 1.84
N ILE A 614 9.42 20.45 1.48
CA ILE A 614 9.70 21.17 0.22
C ILE A 614 11.13 21.70 0.23
N ALA A 615 11.53 22.41 1.29
CA ALA A 615 12.87 22.98 1.38
C ALA A 615 13.97 21.91 1.30
N GLU A 616 13.80 20.77 1.97
CA GLU A 616 14.75 19.66 1.98
C GLU A 616 15.01 19.05 0.60
N HIS A 617 13.99 19.01 -0.28
CA HIS A 617 14.15 18.52 -1.64
C HIS A 617 14.56 19.65 -2.60
N LEU A 618 13.99 20.85 -2.45
CA LEU A 618 14.27 22.00 -3.31
C LEU A 618 15.71 22.50 -3.14
N GLN A 619 16.32 22.40 -1.95
CA GLN A 619 17.74 22.74 -1.75
C GLN A 619 18.71 21.84 -2.52
N GLN A 620 18.26 20.68 -3.02
CA GLN A 620 19.07 19.78 -3.86
C GLN A 620 19.14 20.26 -5.31
N CYS A 621 18.28 21.22 -5.70
CA CYS A 621 18.36 21.89 -6.98
C CYS A 621 19.60 22.78 -7.01
N THR A 622 20.47 22.60 -8.01
CA THR A 622 21.69 23.38 -8.17
C THR A 622 21.45 24.71 -8.87
N ASP A 623 20.37 24.82 -9.65
CA ASP A 623 20.00 26.06 -10.32
C ASP A 623 19.15 26.95 -9.40
N ARG A 624 19.73 28.10 -9.02
CA ARG A 624 19.09 29.07 -8.13
C ARG A 624 17.89 29.77 -8.79
N ASP A 625 17.81 29.85 -10.11
CA ASP A 625 16.66 30.41 -10.80
C ASP A 625 15.42 29.52 -10.65
N ILE A 626 15.58 28.20 -10.85
CA ILE A 626 14.50 27.22 -10.62
C ILE A 626 13.95 27.35 -9.20
N ILE A 627 14.82 27.49 -8.20
CA ILE A 627 14.42 27.66 -6.80
C ILE A 627 13.58 28.94 -6.64
N ARG A 628 14.05 30.08 -7.18
CA ARG A 628 13.31 31.36 -7.11
C ARG A 628 11.95 31.27 -7.79
N ARG A 629 11.87 30.72 -9.00
CA ARG A 629 10.61 30.54 -9.74
C ARG A 629 9.64 29.62 -8.99
N SER A 630 10.14 28.54 -8.38
CA SER A 630 9.33 27.63 -7.56
C SER A 630 8.72 28.34 -6.35
N ILE A 631 9.52 29.14 -5.63
CA ILE A 631 9.03 29.94 -4.50
C ILE A 631 8.03 31.01 -4.97
N ALA A 632 8.25 31.63 -6.13
CA ALA A 632 7.31 32.62 -6.71
C ALA A 632 5.93 32.01 -7.03
N ILE A 633 5.88 30.74 -7.45
CA ILE A 633 4.61 29.99 -7.58
C ILE A 633 3.95 29.81 -6.21
N PHE A 634 4.70 29.40 -5.18
CA PHE A 634 4.16 29.27 -3.83
C PHE A 634 3.70 30.59 -3.21
N ALA A 635 4.31 31.72 -3.58
CA ALA A 635 3.88 33.06 -3.16
C ALA A 635 2.48 33.43 -3.69
N ASN A 636 2.05 32.84 -4.81
CA ASN A 636 0.66 32.97 -5.27
C ASN A 636 -0.32 32.16 -4.42
N VAL A 637 0.14 31.11 -3.73
CA VAL A 637 -0.67 30.37 -2.77
C VAL A 637 -0.79 31.17 -1.47
N ASP A 638 0.35 31.49 -0.85
CA ASP A 638 0.42 32.13 0.46
C ASP A 638 1.78 32.83 0.70
N ASP A 639 1.75 34.03 1.31
CA ASP A 639 2.94 34.84 1.56
C ASP A 639 3.83 34.27 2.69
N GLU A 640 3.24 33.66 3.73
CA GLU A 640 4.01 33.03 4.81
C GLU A 640 4.75 31.78 4.30
N LEU A 641 4.07 30.98 3.48
CA LEU A 641 4.67 29.82 2.81
C LEU A 641 5.93 30.22 2.04
N ALA A 642 5.82 31.24 1.18
CA ALA A 642 6.94 31.70 0.38
C ALA A 642 8.07 32.29 1.23
N ARG A 643 7.75 33.12 2.23
CA ARG A 643 8.73 33.72 3.13
C ARG A 643 9.53 32.64 3.87
N ARG A 644 8.86 31.66 4.47
CA ARG A 644 9.52 30.60 5.25
C ARG A 644 10.35 29.65 4.37
N LEU A 645 9.94 29.42 3.12
CA LEU A 645 10.76 28.70 2.15
C LEU A 645 12.02 29.48 1.78
N ALA A 646 11.89 30.78 1.49
CA ALA A 646 13.02 31.65 1.16
C ALA A 646 14.03 31.73 2.32
N GLU A 647 13.55 31.88 3.57
CA GLU A 647 14.38 31.85 4.78
C GLU A 647 15.17 30.55 4.92
N LYS A 648 14.52 29.38 4.73
CA LYS A 648 15.21 28.08 4.81
C LYS A 648 16.25 27.86 3.73
N LEU A 649 16.07 28.49 2.57
CA LEU A 649 16.92 28.33 1.40
C LEU A 649 17.94 29.47 1.24
N ASN A 650 18.03 30.36 2.23
CA ASN A 650 18.86 31.56 2.25
C ASN A 650 18.71 32.37 0.96
N LEU A 651 17.47 32.79 0.69
CA LEU A 651 17.07 33.59 -0.47
C LEU A 651 16.18 34.75 -0.02
N ASP A 652 16.20 35.83 -0.81
CA ASP A 652 15.17 36.87 -0.72
C ASP A 652 13.82 36.32 -1.20
N VAL A 653 12.72 36.83 -0.63
CA VAL A 653 11.37 36.45 -1.06
C VAL A 653 11.14 36.93 -2.49
N PRO A 654 10.94 36.03 -3.47
CA PRO A 654 10.74 36.41 -4.86
C PRO A 654 9.41 37.14 -5.06
N THR A 655 9.34 38.00 -6.07
CA THR A 655 8.07 38.56 -6.55
C THR A 655 7.16 37.46 -7.08
N LYS A 656 5.86 37.53 -6.79
CA LYS A 656 4.85 36.58 -7.27
C LYS A 656 4.88 36.47 -8.79
N THR A 657 4.77 35.25 -9.32
CA THR A 657 4.59 35.04 -10.76
C THR A 657 3.27 35.69 -11.21
N PRO A 658 3.22 36.41 -12.35
CA PRO A 658 1.97 36.98 -12.85
C PRO A 658 0.88 35.90 -12.97
N THR A 659 -0.29 36.15 -12.41
CA THR A 659 -1.49 35.32 -12.59
C THR A 659 -2.22 35.74 -13.86
N ALA A 660 -2.96 34.83 -14.49
CA ALA A 660 -3.78 35.15 -15.66
C ALA A 660 -4.76 36.32 -15.42
N SER A 661 -5.24 36.48 -14.19
CA SER A 661 -6.05 37.63 -13.77
C SER A 661 -5.32 38.98 -13.82
N ASN A 662 -4.00 39.00 -13.58
CA ASN A 662 -3.20 40.24 -13.60
C ASN A 662 -2.83 40.69 -15.02
N ILE A 663 -2.78 39.77 -15.99
CA ILE A 663 -2.44 40.07 -17.39
C ILE A 663 -3.57 40.84 -18.09
N ARG A 664 -4.83 40.66 -17.68
CA ARG A 664 -5.99 41.42 -18.18
C ARG A 664 -6.07 42.88 -17.71
N SER A 665 -5.25 43.31 -16.73
CA SER A 665 -5.21 44.72 -16.29
C SER A 665 -4.28 45.60 -17.12
N LYS A 666 -3.57 45.01 -18.11
CA LYS A 666 -2.58 45.70 -18.95
C LYS A 666 -2.92 45.72 -20.45
N TYR A 667 -4.14 45.36 -20.85
CA TYR A 667 -4.63 45.48 -22.22
C TYR A 667 -6.03 46.07 -22.26
#